data_AF-A0A381JA85-F1
#
_entry.id   AF-A0A381JA85-F1
#
_cell.length_a   1.000
_cell.length_b   1.000
_cell.length_c   1.000
_cell.angle_alpha   90.00
_cell.angle_beta   90.00
_cell.angle_gamma   90.00
#
_symmetry.space_group_name_H-M   'P 1'
#
loop_
_entity.id
_entity.type
_entity.pdbx_description
1 polymer ?
#
loop_
_entity_poly.entity_id
_entity_poly.type
_entity_poly.pdbx_seq_one_letter_code
_entity_poly.pdbx_strand_id
1 'polypeptide(L)'
;MFGYEVDNASADYLRYRVFNEPYSGTVNETYYTKNLKYAKSFFRENLSALYLSEKLEGVSNLYLKLTLRLMFNIHEIDDDYDVFVAFETMNNRGKKLTNLELLKNRLIYLTTLYSDEKFDEMDKANLRKQINDAWKEVYYQLGRNEKTPLSDDEFLKAHWISYFAYSRRKGDDYIHFLLNKFSAKNIFEKKTVVVRDTTQEASDDIEYDAEIETEDDIEPEVVEISKLEPSEISNYVNSLKDMAKYWYDTFFPMQSNNLTADEKVWVDRLNRIGIGYFRPLLMVIISRRDLKVEKRIEAFAAIERFLFICFRMGYLNATFRSSEYYRATRSIYLKQMDIDDLIDDINEITNANIEYALPNFVTKIEKYFDNMGGFYYWNSIKYFLYEYEFLLAKKNNIDKVSWEMFTKTEKDKISIEHILPQTPTKYYWKNHFRQFDDEEIELLSCALGNLLPLSQSINSALQNDSFEDKKTSKTNGRRGYQNGSHSEIEIVKETDWSAESIYKHSKLLLQFMENRWKFRFTGEQMDKLIYVSFAMDGREIPESLPEEQENAEEHSTAETSSDIEQRQDIELGTQQMKFWTRFIDYCNQEGRGEDIASRKPFPQGWYHIPISDADFHLEFTLTRGKYLSLIIYAYNQETFSRLERKKVEIETVFGDKLDWYSSRKTSTAKRIIYKRECEIFNPEKQEELFSWMIDKFDEICNALVKVGELDDEEQPTDKFTGLKQVSPAKHVLTRDFALKSQ
;
A
#
# COMPACT_ATOMS: atom_id res chain seq x y z
N MET A 1 -30.04 0.76 30.60
CA MET A 1 -28.90 0.34 31.44
C MET A 1 -27.97 -0.45 30.53
N PHE A 2 -27.10 0.23 29.80
CA PHE A 2 -26.12 -0.40 28.90
C PHE A 2 -24.75 0.09 29.34
N GLY A 3 -23.83 -0.83 29.58
CA GLY A 3 -22.50 -0.52 30.08
C GLY A 3 -21.56 -1.69 29.80
N TYR A 4 -20.27 -1.43 29.90
CA TYR A 4 -19.28 -2.48 29.88
C TYR A 4 -19.13 -3.08 31.28
N GLU A 5 -18.75 -4.35 31.33
CA GLU A 5 -18.36 -5.01 32.57
C GLU A 5 -17.22 -4.23 33.25
N VAL A 6 -17.30 -4.05 34.58
CA VAL A 6 -16.47 -3.11 35.34
C VAL A 6 -14.96 -3.39 35.17
N ASP A 7 -14.58 -4.65 34.93
CA ASP A 7 -13.19 -5.08 34.76
C ASP A 7 -12.68 -4.99 33.30
N ASN A 8 -13.38 -4.25 32.44
CA ASN A 8 -12.97 -3.99 31.06
C ASN A 8 -12.43 -2.56 30.93
N ALA A 9 -11.28 -2.38 30.29
CA ALA A 9 -10.72 -1.06 29.97
C ALA A 9 -11.74 -0.12 29.27
N SER A 10 -12.69 -0.70 28.52
CA SER A 10 -13.79 0.02 27.88
C SER A 10 -14.80 0.62 28.87
N ALA A 11 -14.97 0.04 30.06
CA ALA A 11 -15.84 0.56 31.11
C ALA A 11 -15.26 1.85 31.70
N ASP A 12 -13.99 1.82 32.10
CA ASP A 12 -13.26 3.00 32.58
C ASP A 12 -13.20 4.08 31.49
N TYR A 13 -12.93 3.69 30.24
CA TYR A 13 -12.93 4.64 29.13
C TYR A 13 -14.30 5.28 28.90
N LEU A 14 -15.39 4.50 28.93
CA LEU A 14 -16.74 5.01 28.79
C LEU A 14 -17.06 6.04 29.89
N ARG A 15 -16.77 5.71 31.16
CA ARG A 15 -17.06 6.61 32.29
C ARG A 15 -16.21 7.87 32.26
N TYR A 16 -14.89 7.71 32.18
CA TYR A 16 -13.96 8.81 32.42
C TYR A 16 -13.58 9.58 31.15
N ARG A 17 -13.63 8.93 29.97
CA ARG A 17 -13.29 9.56 28.68
C ARG A 17 -14.49 9.85 27.80
N VAL A 18 -15.62 9.14 27.93
CA VAL A 18 -16.84 9.46 27.17
C VAL A 18 -17.79 10.34 27.98
N PHE A 19 -18.22 9.89 29.17
CA PHE A 19 -19.12 10.64 30.06
C PHE A 19 -18.42 11.77 30.82
N ASN A 20 -17.08 11.83 30.76
CA ASN A 20 -16.24 12.82 31.44
C ASN A 20 -16.44 12.82 32.97
N GLU A 21 -16.68 11.66 33.57
CA GLU A 21 -16.66 11.53 35.03
C GLU A 21 -15.27 11.88 35.58
N PRO A 22 -15.18 12.59 36.73
CA PRO A 22 -13.90 12.94 37.32
C PRO A 22 -13.15 11.69 37.80
N TYR A 23 -11.91 11.52 37.34
CA TYR A 23 -11.04 10.39 37.69
C TYR A 23 -9.57 10.80 37.65
N SER A 24 -8.82 10.42 38.68
CA SER A 24 -7.41 10.78 38.86
C SER A 24 -6.42 9.66 38.49
N GLY A 25 -6.91 8.50 38.06
CA GLY A 25 -6.08 7.36 37.65
C GLY A 25 -5.79 7.32 36.14
N THR A 26 -4.93 6.37 35.75
CA THR A 26 -4.67 6.08 34.34
C THR A 26 -5.79 5.21 33.77
N VAL A 27 -6.32 5.58 32.60
CA VAL A 27 -7.29 4.76 31.86
C VAL A 27 -6.51 4.02 30.79
N ASN A 28 -6.57 2.68 30.81
CA ASN A 28 -5.92 1.86 29.79
C ASN A 28 -6.68 1.96 28.47
N GLU A 29 -5.97 2.22 27.38
CA GLU A 29 -6.56 2.25 26.03
C GLU A 29 -6.33 0.91 25.32
N THR A 30 -7.36 0.46 24.61
CA THR A 30 -7.37 -0.76 23.77
C THR A 30 -8.02 -0.46 22.42
N TYR A 31 -8.02 -1.46 21.52
CA TYR A 31 -8.73 -1.36 20.25
C TYR A 31 -10.21 -0.93 20.40
N TYR A 32 -10.93 -1.45 21.39
CA TYR A 32 -12.34 -1.08 21.61
C TYR A 32 -12.51 0.34 22.14
N THR A 33 -11.59 0.83 22.97
CA THR A 33 -11.64 2.23 23.43
C THR A 33 -11.45 3.23 22.29
N LYS A 34 -10.72 2.86 21.23
CA LYS A 34 -10.61 3.66 20.00
C LYS A 34 -11.95 3.80 19.28
N ASN A 35 -12.76 2.74 19.25
CA ASN A 35 -14.12 2.81 18.70
C ASN A 35 -15.01 3.76 19.52
N LEU A 36 -14.89 3.76 20.85
CA LEU A 36 -15.59 4.70 21.72
C LEU A 36 -15.15 6.15 21.48
N LYS A 37 -13.84 6.37 21.34
CA LYS A 37 -13.26 7.68 20.98
C LYS A 37 -13.80 8.18 19.65
N TYR A 38 -13.77 7.33 18.62
CA TYR A 38 -14.30 7.66 17.29
C TYR A 38 -15.80 7.96 17.34
N ALA A 39 -16.59 7.13 18.02
CA ALA A 39 -18.03 7.36 18.17
C ALA A 39 -18.32 8.69 18.87
N LYS A 40 -17.60 9.01 19.95
CA LYS A 40 -17.73 10.30 20.64
C LYS A 40 -17.43 11.47 19.70
N SER A 41 -16.33 11.41 18.96
CA SER A 41 -15.98 12.46 17.98
C SER A 41 -17.02 12.58 16.87
N PHE A 42 -17.40 11.46 16.26
CA PHE A 42 -18.41 11.40 15.20
C PHE A 42 -19.74 12.03 15.65
N PHE A 43 -20.29 11.61 16.79
CA PHE A 43 -21.55 12.17 17.27
C PHE A 43 -21.41 13.65 17.66
N ARG A 44 -20.26 14.04 18.24
CA ARG A 44 -19.98 15.45 18.56
C ARG A 44 -19.94 16.33 17.32
N GLU A 45 -19.25 15.89 16.27
CA GLU A 45 -19.14 16.61 15.00
C GLU A 45 -20.51 16.75 14.33
N ASN A 46 -21.27 15.67 14.23
CA ASN A 46 -22.62 15.70 13.66
C ASN A 46 -23.60 16.56 14.47
N LEU A 47 -23.56 16.47 15.82
CA LEU A 47 -24.38 17.34 16.68
C LEU A 47 -23.99 18.81 16.52
N SER A 48 -22.71 19.10 16.37
CA SER A 48 -22.23 20.48 16.16
C SER A 48 -22.68 21.00 14.79
N ALA A 49 -22.57 20.19 13.73
CA ALA A 49 -23.06 20.53 12.40
C ALA A 49 -24.58 20.77 12.39
N LEU A 50 -25.36 19.88 13.04
CA LEU A 50 -26.80 20.00 13.18
C LEU A 50 -27.20 21.26 13.96
N TYR A 51 -26.46 21.60 15.02
CA TYR A 51 -26.67 22.84 15.76
C TYR A 51 -26.33 24.07 14.92
N LEU A 52 -25.31 24.01 14.06
CA LEU A 52 -24.97 25.13 13.18
C LEU A 52 -26.09 25.40 12.16
N SER A 53 -26.67 24.35 11.56
CA SER A 53 -27.73 24.44 10.56
C SER A 53 -29.12 24.73 11.14
N GLU A 54 -29.54 23.98 12.16
CA GLU A 54 -30.92 23.95 12.66
C GLU A 54 -31.06 24.45 14.11
N LYS A 55 -29.96 24.95 14.71
CA LYS A 55 -29.93 25.46 16.09
C LYS A 55 -30.47 24.45 17.10
N LEU A 56 -31.07 24.94 18.20
CA LEU A 56 -31.64 24.10 19.25
C LEU A 56 -32.80 23.23 18.76
N GLU A 57 -33.51 23.65 17.71
CA GLU A 57 -34.69 22.95 17.21
C GLU A 57 -34.31 21.60 16.58
N GLY A 58 -33.27 21.57 15.74
CA GLY A 58 -32.74 20.32 15.16
C GLY A 58 -32.25 19.34 16.24
N VAL A 59 -31.54 19.84 17.25
CA VAL A 59 -31.05 19.02 18.38
C VAL A 59 -32.22 18.47 19.21
N SER A 60 -33.25 19.29 19.48
CA SER A 60 -34.47 18.85 20.18
C SER A 60 -35.21 17.76 19.41
N ASN A 61 -35.32 17.91 18.09
CA ASN A 61 -35.93 16.91 17.22
C ASN A 61 -35.17 15.57 17.26
N LEU A 62 -33.84 15.60 17.26
CA LEU A 62 -33.03 14.39 17.40
C LEU A 62 -33.23 13.74 18.77
N TYR A 63 -33.27 14.52 19.86
CA TYR A 63 -33.54 14.02 21.20
C TYR A 63 -34.91 13.34 21.29
N LEU A 64 -35.96 13.96 20.74
CA LEU A 64 -37.30 13.37 20.70
C LEU A 64 -37.33 12.08 19.89
N LYS A 65 -36.63 12.02 18.75
CA LYS A 65 -36.50 10.77 17.97
C LYS A 65 -35.80 9.68 18.78
N LEU A 66 -34.69 10.00 19.44
CA LEU A 66 -33.92 9.03 20.24
C LEU A 66 -34.70 8.52 21.45
N THR A 67 -35.49 9.37 22.11
CA THR A 67 -36.21 9.00 23.34
C THR A 67 -37.59 8.39 23.09
N LEU A 68 -38.26 8.77 21.99
CA LEU A 68 -39.65 8.36 21.73
C LEU A 68 -39.81 7.42 20.53
N ARG A 69 -38.83 7.38 19.61
CA ARG A 69 -38.94 6.61 18.35
C ARG A 69 -37.86 5.54 18.18
N LEU A 70 -36.83 5.51 19.04
CA LEU A 70 -35.84 4.43 19.04
C LEU A 70 -36.48 3.19 19.65
N MET A 71 -36.65 2.15 18.83
CA MET A 71 -37.20 0.87 19.26
C MET A 71 -36.08 -0.17 19.39
N PHE A 72 -36.17 -0.99 20.43
CA PHE A 72 -35.30 -2.14 20.61
C PHE A 72 -36.06 -3.40 20.17
N ASN A 73 -35.41 -4.24 19.37
CA ASN A 73 -35.89 -5.59 19.13
C ASN A 73 -35.38 -6.47 20.27
N ILE A 74 -36.28 -6.89 21.15
CA ILE A 74 -35.96 -7.70 22.31
C ILE A 74 -36.31 -9.14 21.95
N HIS A 75 -35.30 -10.01 22.00
CA HIS A 75 -35.47 -11.44 21.84
C HIS A 75 -35.22 -12.09 23.19
N GLU A 76 -36.28 -12.57 23.82
CA GLU A 76 -36.19 -13.41 25.02
C GLU A 76 -35.86 -14.82 24.55
N ILE A 77 -34.81 -15.41 25.12
CA ILE A 77 -34.30 -16.73 24.77
C ILE A 77 -34.54 -17.61 26.00
N ASP A 78 -35.29 -18.71 25.84
CA ASP A 78 -35.52 -19.70 26.89
C ASP A 78 -34.20 -20.44 27.23
N ASP A 79 -34.05 -20.90 28.49
CA ASP A 79 -32.82 -21.58 28.99
C ASP A 79 -32.39 -22.78 28.13
N ASP A 80 -33.34 -23.40 27.42
CA ASP A 80 -33.15 -24.60 26.61
C ASP A 80 -32.71 -24.29 25.16
N TYR A 81 -32.70 -23.01 24.78
CA TYR A 81 -32.34 -22.56 23.44
C TYR A 81 -30.87 -22.10 23.42
N ASP A 82 -30.14 -22.51 22.40
CA ASP A 82 -28.72 -22.20 22.27
C ASP A 82 -28.50 -20.70 22.01
N VAL A 83 -28.28 -19.97 23.11
CA VAL A 83 -27.99 -18.53 23.14
C VAL A 83 -26.85 -18.18 22.17
N PHE A 84 -25.90 -19.09 21.95
CA PHE A 84 -24.74 -18.84 21.10
C PHE A 84 -25.04 -18.97 19.60
N VAL A 85 -25.90 -19.91 19.19
CA VAL A 85 -26.40 -19.98 17.80
C VAL A 85 -27.30 -18.79 17.48
N ALA A 86 -28.14 -18.35 18.43
CA ALA A 86 -28.89 -17.10 18.31
C ALA A 86 -27.93 -15.90 18.16
N PHE A 87 -26.85 -15.85 18.94
CA PHE A 87 -25.88 -14.77 18.89
C PHE A 87 -25.07 -14.75 17.57
N GLU A 88 -24.60 -15.91 17.07
CA GLU A 88 -23.90 -16.01 15.77
C GLU A 88 -24.81 -15.56 14.60
N THR A 89 -26.08 -15.97 14.61
CA THR A 89 -27.04 -15.62 13.55
C THR A 89 -27.52 -14.17 13.61
N MET A 90 -27.69 -13.61 14.81
CA MET A 90 -28.16 -12.23 15.02
C MET A 90 -27.07 -11.16 14.95
N ASN A 91 -25.78 -11.52 15.05
CA ASN A 91 -24.68 -10.56 15.00
C ASN A 91 -24.30 -10.08 13.60
N ASN A 92 -24.92 -10.59 12.54
CA ASN A 92 -24.70 -10.11 11.18
C ASN A 92 -25.55 -8.84 10.88
N ARG A 93 -25.27 -7.74 11.59
CA ARG A 93 -26.04 -6.47 11.54
C ARG A 93 -25.50 -5.46 10.51
N GLY A 94 -25.00 -5.95 9.37
CA GLY A 94 -24.47 -5.11 8.29
C GLY A 94 -22.97 -4.77 8.39
N LYS A 95 -22.29 -5.12 9.49
CA LYS A 95 -20.82 -5.13 9.60
C LYS A 95 -20.37 -6.55 9.96
N LYS A 96 -19.56 -7.16 9.09
CA LYS A 96 -19.04 -8.52 9.29
C LYS A 96 -18.17 -8.54 10.56
N LEU A 97 -18.36 -9.54 11.42
CA LEU A 97 -17.44 -9.83 12.53
C LEU A 97 -16.04 -10.13 11.99
N THR A 98 -15.00 -9.77 12.74
CA THR A 98 -13.65 -10.23 12.42
C THR A 98 -13.56 -11.73 12.62
N ASN A 99 -12.62 -12.39 11.94
CA ASN A 99 -12.50 -13.85 12.04
C ASN A 99 -12.09 -14.27 13.47
N LEU A 100 -11.36 -13.40 14.18
CA LEU A 100 -10.99 -13.59 15.58
C LEU A 100 -12.21 -13.54 16.52
N GLU A 101 -13.14 -12.61 16.32
CA GLU A 101 -14.40 -12.56 17.09
C GLU A 101 -15.31 -13.75 16.78
N LEU A 102 -15.39 -14.15 15.50
CA LEU A 102 -16.19 -15.31 15.09
C LEU A 102 -15.67 -16.59 15.77
N LEU A 103 -14.35 -16.77 15.81
CA LEU A 103 -13.72 -17.89 16.49
C LEU A 103 -13.97 -17.86 18.00
N LYS A 104 -13.93 -16.68 18.63
CA LYS A 104 -14.24 -16.52 20.06
C LYS A 104 -15.60 -17.10 20.41
N ASN A 105 -16.62 -16.63 19.68
CA ASN A 105 -18.01 -17.01 19.90
C ASN A 105 -18.16 -18.52 19.73
N ARG A 106 -17.53 -19.07 18.69
CA ARG A 106 -17.48 -20.51 18.45
C ARG A 106 -16.86 -21.28 19.63
N LEU A 107 -15.70 -20.87 20.12
CA LEU A 107 -15.02 -21.57 21.21
C LEU A 107 -15.83 -21.51 22.52
N ILE A 108 -16.44 -20.37 22.85
CA ILE A 108 -17.32 -20.24 24.02
C ILE A 108 -18.51 -21.20 23.90
N TYR A 109 -19.15 -21.24 22.73
CA TYR A 109 -20.26 -22.16 22.47
C TYR A 109 -19.84 -23.63 22.71
N LEU A 110 -18.71 -24.05 22.16
CA LEU A 110 -18.23 -25.44 22.30
C LEU A 110 -18.05 -25.86 23.77
N THR A 111 -17.70 -24.93 24.67
CA THR A 111 -17.60 -25.25 26.11
C THR A 111 -18.91 -25.71 26.74
N THR A 112 -20.06 -25.35 26.16
CA THR A 112 -21.39 -25.74 26.66
C THR A 112 -21.78 -27.16 26.28
N LEU A 113 -21.13 -27.73 25.26
CA LEU A 113 -21.51 -29.02 24.67
C LEU A 113 -20.85 -30.23 25.35
N TYR A 114 -19.83 -30.01 26.19
CA TYR A 114 -19.21 -31.09 26.94
C TYR A 114 -20.12 -31.57 28.07
N SER A 115 -20.20 -32.88 28.28
CA SER A 115 -20.97 -33.47 29.39
C SER A 115 -20.33 -33.18 30.74
N ASP A 116 -21.16 -33.02 31.78
CA ASP A 116 -20.71 -32.71 33.14
C ASP A 116 -19.83 -33.81 33.75
N GLU A 117 -19.97 -35.06 33.28
CA GLU A 117 -19.12 -36.18 33.69
C GLU A 117 -17.67 -36.02 33.21
N LYS A 118 -17.47 -35.34 32.07
CA LYS A 118 -16.17 -35.17 31.42
C LYS A 118 -15.55 -33.81 31.72
N PHE A 119 -16.38 -32.79 31.90
CA PHE A 119 -15.97 -31.42 32.07
C PHE A 119 -17.03 -30.70 32.91
N ASP A 120 -16.78 -30.51 34.20
CA ASP A 120 -17.79 -29.99 35.12
C ASP A 120 -18.09 -28.50 34.89
N GLU A 121 -19.16 -27.98 35.51
CA GLU A 121 -19.55 -26.57 35.34
C GLU A 121 -18.49 -25.56 35.80
N MET A 122 -17.65 -25.93 36.78
CA MET A 122 -16.56 -25.07 37.25
C MET A 122 -15.45 -24.98 36.21
N ASP A 123 -15.08 -26.11 35.62
CA ASP A 123 -14.09 -26.20 34.54
C ASP A 123 -14.59 -25.53 33.25
N LYS A 124 -15.88 -25.69 32.91
CA LYS A 124 -16.53 -24.93 31.84
C LYS A 124 -16.43 -23.43 32.06
N ALA A 125 -16.77 -22.96 33.26
CA ALA A 125 -16.68 -21.54 33.61
C ALA A 125 -15.22 -21.04 33.55
N ASN A 126 -14.26 -21.83 34.02
CA ASN A 126 -12.83 -21.52 33.95
C ASN A 126 -12.35 -21.40 32.50
N LEU A 127 -12.72 -22.32 31.61
CA LEU A 127 -12.32 -22.26 30.19
C LEU A 127 -12.98 -21.07 29.47
N ARG A 128 -14.25 -20.77 29.74
CA ARG A 128 -14.90 -19.56 29.21
C ARG A 128 -14.20 -18.28 29.66
N LYS A 129 -13.80 -18.22 30.94
CA LYS A 129 -13.02 -17.10 31.47
C LYS A 129 -11.65 -16.99 30.78
N GLN A 130 -10.96 -18.11 30.62
CA GLN A 130 -9.67 -18.18 29.92
C GLN A 130 -9.78 -17.69 28.46
N ILE A 131 -10.82 -18.09 27.72
CA ILE A 131 -11.10 -17.58 26.37
C ILE A 131 -11.29 -16.05 26.41
N ASN A 132 -12.11 -15.54 27.32
CA ASN A 132 -12.32 -14.09 27.42
C ASN A 132 -11.04 -13.32 27.76
N ASP A 133 -10.23 -13.83 28.69
CA ASP A 133 -8.97 -13.20 29.11
C ASP A 133 -7.90 -13.25 28.01
N ALA A 134 -7.87 -14.31 27.19
CA ALA A 134 -7.02 -14.39 26.02
C ALA A 134 -7.38 -13.32 24.99
N TRP A 135 -8.66 -13.13 24.69
CA TRP A 135 -9.10 -12.08 23.75
C TRP A 135 -8.83 -10.67 24.26
N LYS A 136 -9.02 -10.43 25.57
CA LYS A 136 -8.65 -9.15 26.21
C LYS A 136 -7.17 -8.83 25.97
N GLU A 137 -6.29 -9.80 26.22
CA GLU A 137 -4.85 -9.64 26.03
C GLU A 137 -4.47 -9.45 24.55
N VAL A 138 -5.03 -10.27 23.64
CA VAL A 138 -4.77 -10.13 22.20
C VAL A 138 -5.14 -8.73 21.71
N TYR A 139 -6.33 -8.24 22.04
CA TYR A 139 -6.75 -6.89 21.63
C TYR A 139 -5.98 -5.76 22.32
N TYR A 140 -5.50 -5.98 23.53
CA TYR A 140 -4.57 -5.06 24.18
C TYR A 140 -3.26 -4.96 23.37
N GLN A 141 -2.64 -6.09 23.03
CA GLN A 141 -1.39 -6.10 22.25
C GLN A 141 -1.57 -5.51 20.85
N LEU A 142 -2.60 -5.91 20.11
CA LEU A 142 -2.85 -5.40 18.76
C LEU A 142 -3.25 -3.91 18.74
N GLY A 143 -3.86 -3.43 19.83
CA GLY A 143 -4.27 -2.04 20.01
C GLY A 143 -3.25 -1.15 20.72
N ARG A 144 -2.10 -1.68 21.14
CA ARG A 144 -1.12 -0.97 21.98
C ARG A 144 -0.55 0.30 21.35
N ASN A 145 -0.44 0.35 20.02
CA ASN A 145 -0.08 1.57 19.28
C ASN A 145 -1.34 2.25 18.71
N GLU A 146 -1.78 3.35 19.33
CA GLU A 146 -3.01 4.07 18.93
C GLU A 146 -2.98 4.55 17.48
N LYS A 147 -1.81 4.98 16.99
CA LYS A 147 -1.64 5.55 15.64
C LYS A 147 -1.75 4.46 14.57
N THR A 148 -1.22 3.28 14.87
CA THR A 148 -1.10 2.17 13.92
C THR A 148 -1.55 0.85 14.58
N PRO A 149 -2.87 0.65 14.78
CA PRO A 149 -3.38 -0.60 15.32
C PRO A 149 -3.14 -1.74 14.33
N LEU A 150 -2.85 -2.94 14.86
CA LEU A 150 -2.60 -4.13 14.05
C LEU A 150 -3.90 -4.86 13.71
N SER A 151 -3.90 -5.53 12.55
CA SER A 151 -5.02 -6.34 12.08
C SER A 151 -5.13 -7.64 12.89
N ASP A 152 -6.32 -7.93 13.41
CA ASP A 152 -6.61 -9.17 14.13
C ASP A 152 -6.70 -10.38 13.19
N ASP A 153 -7.25 -10.19 11.99
CA ASP A 153 -7.28 -11.24 10.96
C ASP A 153 -5.87 -11.65 10.48
N GLU A 154 -4.94 -10.69 10.35
CA GLU A 154 -3.55 -11.01 9.99
C GLU A 154 -2.83 -11.75 11.12
N PHE A 155 -3.05 -11.32 12.37
CA PHE A 155 -2.51 -12.02 13.53
C PHE A 155 -3.05 -13.45 13.64
N LEU A 156 -4.36 -13.64 13.49
CA LEU A 156 -4.97 -14.97 13.54
C LEU A 156 -4.43 -15.89 12.44
N LYS A 157 -4.24 -15.36 11.22
CA LYS A 157 -3.61 -16.10 10.13
C LYS A 157 -2.15 -16.48 10.45
N ALA A 158 -1.37 -15.55 11.00
CA ALA A 158 0.01 -15.80 11.39
C ALA A 158 0.13 -16.86 12.51
N HIS A 159 -0.74 -16.78 13.52
CA HIS A 159 -0.83 -17.79 14.57
C HIS A 159 -1.22 -19.15 14.00
N TRP A 160 -2.22 -19.20 13.12
CA TRP A 160 -2.64 -20.42 12.44
C TRP A 160 -1.49 -21.06 11.66
N ILE A 161 -0.68 -20.28 10.93
CA ILE A 161 0.52 -20.76 10.22
C ILE A 161 1.54 -21.38 11.19
N SER A 162 1.73 -20.79 12.37
CA SER A 162 2.67 -21.31 13.37
C SER A 162 2.16 -22.55 14.11
N TYR A 163 0.84 -22.65 14.33
CA TYR A 163 0.25 -23.70 15.16
C TYR A 163 -0.14 -24.94 14.33
N PHE A 164 -0.74 -24.75 13.15
CA PHE A 164 -1.27 -25.83 12.32
C PHE A 164 -0.42 -26.10 11.07
N ALA A 165 -0.42 -27.34 10.60
CA ALA A 165 0.33 -27.72 9.42
C ALA A 165 -0.17 -26.98 8.17
N TYR A 166 0.72 -26.16 7.59
CA TYR A 166 0.42 -25.36 6.41
C TYR A 166 0.42 -26.18 5.11
N SER A 167 -0.62 -25.99 4.29
CA SER A 167 -0.66 -26.47 2.91
C SER A 167 -1.21 -25.40 1.97
N ARG A 168 -0.81 -25.41 0.70
CA ARG A 168 -1.30 -24.45 -0.30
C ARG A 168 -2.81 -24.50 -0.51
N ARG A 169 -3.46 -25.64 -0.25
CA ARG A 169 -4.92 -25.78 -0.31
C ARG A 169 -5.63 -25.04 0.82
N LYS A 170 -4.98 -24.88 1.98
CA LYS A 170 -5.52 -24.20 3.18
C LYS A 170 -5.16 -22.70 3.22
N GLY A 171 -4.28 -22.21 2.35
CA GLY A 171 -3.70 -20.85 2.42
C GLY A 171 -4.68 -19.70 2.22
N ASP A 172 -5.77 -19.94 1.51
CA ASP A 172 -6.87 -18.99 1.29
C ASP A 172 -8.02 -19.16 2.28
N ASP A 173 -7.93 -20.13 3.19
CA ASP A 173 -9.07 -20.63 3.96
C ASP A 173 -8.75 -21.03 5.41
N TYR A 174 -7.84 -20.28 6.04
CA TYR A 174 -7.49 -20.53 7.44
C TYR A 174 -8.73 -20.48 8.36
N ILE A 175 -9.73 -19.66 8.01
CA ILE A 175 -10.94 -19.52 8.82
C ILE A 175 -11.92 -20.69 8.64
N HIS A 176 -12.19 -21.21 7.42
CA HIS A 176 -13.03 -22.41 7.34
C HIS A 176 -12.30 -23.62 7.94
N PHE A 177 -10.96 -23.67 7.88
CA PHE A 177 -10.21 -24.69 8.63
C PHE A 177 -10.46 -24.59 10.14
N LEU A 178 -10.28 -23.40 10.73
CA LEU A 178 -10.49 -23.18 12.16
C LEU A 178 -11.92 -23.50 12.59
N LEU A 179 -12.92 -23.03 11.84
CA LEU A 179 -14.33 -23.27 12.14
C LEU A 179 -14.75 -24.74 11.94
N ASN A 180 -14.04 -25.49 11.10
CA ASN A 180 -14.23 -26.93 10.95
C ASN A 180 -13.55 -27.71 12.08
N LYS A 181 -12.29 -27.39 12.43
CA LYS A 181 -11.58 -28.03 13.55
C LYS A 181 -12.32 -27.76 14.88
N PHE A 182 -12.70 -26.52 15.13
CA PHE A 182 -13.49 -26.12 16.29
C PHE A 182 -14.99 -26.15 15.94
N SER A 183 -15.54 -27.36 15.82
CA SER A 183 -16.95 -27.60 15.52
C SER A 183 -17.58 -28.58 16.51
N ALA A 184 -18.89 -28.44 16.73
CA ALA A 184 -19.67 -29.34 17.56
C ALA A 184 -19.54 -30.80 17.07
N LYS A 185 -19.44 -30.99 15.75
CA LYS A 185 -19.19 -32.29 15.12
C LYS A 185 -17.98 -33.01 15.73
N ASN A 186 -16.85 -32.32 15.92
CA ASN A 186 -15.65 -32.94 16.49
C ASN A 186 -15.73 -33.19 18.00
N ILE A 187 -16.72 -32.63 18.73
CA ILE A 187 -16.96 -32.99 20.14
C ILE A 187 -17.69 -34.33 20.23
N PHE A 188 -18.69 -34.53 19.37
CA PHE A 188 -19.52 -35.73 19.37
C PHE A 188 -18.92 -36.91 18.58
N GLU A 189 -18.07 -36.64 17.59
CA GLU A 189 -17.27 -37.68 16.92
C GLU A 189 -16.22 -38.24 17.89
N LYS A 190 -16.27 -39.55 18.11
CA LYS A 190 -15.33 -40.27 18.98
C LYS A 190 -14.17 -40.83 18.15
N LYS A 191 -12.96 -40.76 18.69
CA LYS A 191 -11.77 -41.46 18.16
C LYS A 191 -11.38 -42.56 19.14
N THR A 192 -11.12 -43.75 18.62
CA THR A 192 -10.54 -44.86 19.38
C THR A 192 -9.04 -44.61 19.55
N VAL A 193 -8.57 -44.51 20.79
CA VAL A 193 -7.14 -44.38 21.09
C VAL A 193 -6.67 -45.62 21.84
N VAL A 194 -5.59 -46.20 21.35
CA VAL A 194 -4.88 -47.32 21.98
C VAL A 194 -3.94 -46.75 23.05
N VAL A 195 -4.21 -47.05 24.32
CA VAL A 195 -3.34 -46.64 25.43
C VAL A 195 -2.02 -47.42 25.35
N ARG A 196 -0.94 -46.73 24.96
CA ARG A 196 0.44 -47.18 25.22
C ARG A 196 1.11 -46.18 26.15
N ASP A 197 1.74 -46.69 27.19
CA ASP A 197 2.41 -45.91 28.22
C ASP A 197 3.58 -45.11 27.63
N THR A 198 3.81 -43.89 28.14
CA THR A 198 4.83 -42.88 27.80
C THR A 198 4.66 -41.98 26.55
N THR A 199 4.34 -40.70 26.82
CA THR A 199 4.82 -39.48 26.15
C THR A 199 5.10 -39.53 24.64
N GLN A 200 4.06 -39.41 23.82
CA GLN A 200 4.16 -38.82 22.49
C GLN A 200 2.94 -37.93 22.23
N GLU A 201 3.20 -36.64 21.98
CA GLU A 201 2.21 -35.67 21.54
C GLU A 201 1.53 -36.19 20.28
N ALA A 202 0.19 -36.19 20.28
CA ALA A 202 -0.63 -36.61 19.15
C ALA A 202 -0.21 -35.84 17.88
N SER A 203 0.29 -36.57 16.87
CA SER A 203 0.42 -36.02 15.54
C SER A 203 -0.99 -35.74 15.00
N ASP A 204 -1.22 -34.50 14.61
CA ASP A 204 -2.42 -34.05 13.89
C ASP A 204 -2.30 -34.53 12.41
N ASP A 205 -2.09 -35.83 12.21
CA ASP A 205 -2.13 -36.47 10.90
C ASP A 205 -3.57 -36.90 10.61
N ILE A 206 -4.23 -36.14 9.72
CA ILE A 206 -5.29 -36.71 8.91
C ILE A 206 -4.57 -37.54 7.85
N GLU A 207 -4.46 -38.84 8.11
CA GLU A 207 -3.92 -39.84 7.18
C GLU A 207 -4.71 -39.83 5.85
N TYR A 208 -3.97 -39.86 4.75
CA TYR A 208 -4.44 -40.40 3.48
C TYR A 208 -3.96 -41.86 3.44
N ASP A 209 -4.89 -42.78 3.16
CA ASP A 209 -4.71 -44.24 3.12
C ASP A 209 -3.35 -44.67 2.57
N ALA A 210 -2.56 -45.33 3.42
CA ALA A 210 -1.46 -46.20 3.02
C ALA A 210 -1.62 -47.52 3.76
N GLU A 211 -1.93 -48.58 3.01
CA GLU A 211 -2.00 -49.96 3.49
C GLU A 211 -0.63 -50.42 3.99
N ILE A 212 -0.56 -50.91 5.24
CA ILE A 212 0.54 -51.76 5.72
C ILE A 212 -0.04 -52.92 6.54
N GLU A 213 0.49 -54.10 6.24
CA GLU A 213 0.11 -55.44 6.72
C GLU A 213 0.36 -55.69 8.22
N THR A 214 -0.35 -56.69 8.71
CA THR A 214 -0.47 -57.21 10.08
C THR A 214 0.81 -57.85 10.66
N GLU A 215 1.06 -57.71 11.97
CA GLU A 215 1.13 -58.84 12.93
C GLU A 215 1.36 -58.41 14.40
N ASP A 216 0.79 -59.25 15.27
CA ASP A 216 0.99 -59.51 16.71
C ASP A 216 0.26 -58.75 17.84
N ASP A 217 -0.46 -59.59 18.60
CA ASP A 217 -1.44 -59.37 19.67
C ASP A 217 -0.88 -58.74 20.95
N ILE A 218 -1.41 -57.57 21.29
CA ILE A 218 -1.65 -57.14 22.67
C ILE A 218 -3.00 -56.45 22.62
N GLU A 219 -4.05 -56.97 23.28
CA GLU A 219 -5.33 -56.26 23.44
C GLU A 219 -5.05 -54.95 24.18
N PRO A 220 -5.08 -53.78 23.50
CA PRO A 220 -4.87 -52.51 24.17
C PRO A 220 -6.20 -52.08 24.79
N GLU A 221 -6.15 -51.49 25.97
CA GLU A 221 -7.32 -50.84 26.55
C GLU A 221 -7.72 -49.68 25.63
N VAL A 222 -8.83 -49.83 24.90
CA VAL A 222 -9.31 -48.83 23.94
C VAL A 222 -10.25 -47.87 24.66
N VAL A 223 -9.83 -46.61 24.76
CA VAL A 223 -10.69 -45.55 25.32
C VAL A 223 -11.25 -44.72 24.16
N GLU A 224 -12.57 -44.54 24.14
CA GLU A 224 -13.24 -43.62 23.22
C GLU A 224 -13.17 -42.19 23.78
N ILE A 225 -12.33 -41.35 23.17
CA ILE A 225 -12.25 -39.92 23.50
C ILE A 225 -12.93 -39.07 22.42
N SER A 226 -13.32 -37.85 22.78
CA SER A 226 -13.86 -36.91 21.79
C SER A 226 -12.72 -36.50 20.86
N LYS A 227 -13.03 -36.28 19.59
CA LYS A 227 -12.05 -35.80 18.61
C LYS A 227 -11.61 -34.35 18.86
N LEU A 228 -12.32 -33.61 19.70
CA LEU A 228 -11.94 -32.30 20.21
C LEU A 228 -12.07 -32.28 21.74
N GLU A 229 -10.94 -32.34 22.44
CA GLU A 229 -10.89 -32.30 23.90
C GLU A 229 -10.88 -30.85 24.45
N PRO A 230 -11.43 -30.60 25.65
CA PRO A 230 -11.37 -29.27 26.27
C PRO A 230 -9.94 -28.73 26.43
N SER A 231 -8.98 -29.63 26.66
CA SER A 231 -7.55 -29.30 26.76
C SER A 231 -6.98 -28.77 25.44
N GLU A 232 -7.44 -29.25 24.29
CA GLU A 232 -7.02 -28.73 22.98
C GLU A 232 -7.49 -27.30 22.77
N ILE A 233 -8.73 -26.98 23.17
CA ILE A 233 -9.26 -25.61 23.14
C ILE A 233 -8.40 -24.73 24.06
N SER A 234 -8.16 -25.19 25.29
CA SER A 234 -7.35 -24.44 26.27
C SER A 234 -5.92 -24.17 25.77
N ASN A 235 -5.26 -25.18 25.19
CA ASN A 235 -3.91 -25.07 24.63
C ASN A 235 -3.84 -24.09 23.46
N TYR A 236 -4.81 -24.17 22.54
CA TYR A 236 -4.89 -23.25 21.41
C TYR A 236 -5.09 -21.79 21.86
N VAL A 237 -6.02 -21.56 22.80
CA VAL A 237 -6.32 -20.24 23.37
C VAL A 237 -5.11 -19.66 24.11
N ASN A 238 -4.40 -20.47 24.89
CA ASN A 238 -3.17 -20.05 25.58
C ASN A 238 -2.06 -19.67 24.61
N SER A 239 -1.87 -20.47 23.55
CA SER A 239 -0.90 -20.17 22.50
C SER A 239 -1.24 -18.85 21.79
N LEU A 240 -2.51 -18.64 21.44
CA LEU A 240 -2.96 -17.39 20.82
C LEU A 240 -2.69 -16.17 21.72
N LYS A 241 -2.96 -16.30 23.03
CA LYS A 241 -2.66 -15.28 24.03
C LYS A 241 -1.16 -14.97 24.12
N ASP A 242 -0.31 -15.99 24.20
CA ASP A 242 1.13 -15.81 24.37
C ASP A 242 1.81 -15.18 23.15
N MET A 243 1.40 -15.57 21.94
CA MET A 243 2.05 -15.12 20.70
C MET A 243 1.74 -13.65 20.34
N ALA A 244 0.65 -13.08 20.86
CA ALA A 244 0.19 -11.73 20.50
C ALA A 244 1.24 -10.64 20.77
N LYS A 245 1.97 -10.72 21.89
CA LYS A 245 3.04 -9.77 22.23
C LYS A 245 4.22 -9.85 21.25
N TYR A 246 4.58 -11.06 20.80
CA TYR A 246 5.67 -11.24 19.85
C TYR A 246 5.27 -10.82 18.45
N TRP A 247 3.99 -10.97 18.08
CA TRP A 247 3.47 -10.39 16.83
C TRP A 247 3.64 -8.87 16.83
N TYR A 248 3.23 -8.21 17.92
CA TYR A 248 3.44 -6.77 18.11
C TYR A 248 4.90 -6.36 18.00
N ASP A 249 5.81 -7.12 18.63
CA ASP A 249 7.25 -6.88 18.60
C ASP A 249 7.82 -6.89 17.17
N THR A 250 7.24 -7.66 16.24
CA THR A 250 7.68 -7.65 14.83
C THR A 250 7.39 -6.33 14.12
N PHE A 251 6.35 -5.58 14.51
CA PHE A 251 5.98 -4.30 13.88
C PHE A 251 6.63 -3.11 14.60
N PHE A 252 6.74 -3.18 15.92
CA PHE A 252 7.22 -2.08 16.76
C PHE A 252 8.41 -2.50 17.63
N PRO A 253 9.53 -2.94 17.00
CA PRO A 253 10.66 -3.51 17.74
C PRO A 253 11.23 -2.54 18.79
N MET A 254 11.27 -1.24 18.49
CA MET A 254 11.81 -0.23 19.42
C MET A 254 11.04 -0.19 20.76
N GLN A 255 9.74 -0.50 20.74
CA GLN A 255 8.86 -0.53 21.92
C GLN A 255 8.82 -1.90 22.62
N SER A 256 9.53 -2.89 22.08
CA SER A 256 9.59 -4.24 22.62
C SER A 256 10.45 -4.29 23.88
N ASN A 257 9.97 -5.00 24.90
CA ASN A 257 10.77 -5.39 26.05
C ASN A 257 11.38 -6.79 25.88
N ASN A 258 11.02 -7.49 24.80
CA ASN A 258 11.44 -8.86 24.55
C ASN A 258 12.56 -8.96 23.50
N LEU A 259 13.13 -7.85 23.05
CA LEU A 259 14.22 -7.79 22.09
C LEU A 259 15.40 -7.04 22.69
N THR A 260 16.62 -7.54 22.48
CA THR A 260 17.85 -6.79 22.80
C THR A 260 18.01 -5.59 21.86
N ALA A 261 18.91 -4.66 22.19
CA ALA A 261 19.18 -3.49 21.34
C ALA A 261 19.53 -3.87 19.89
N ASP A 262 20.36 -4.90 19.70
CA ASP A 262 20.74 -5.38 18.37
C ASP A 262 19.59 -6.07 17.64
N GLU A 263 18.79 -6.88 18.33
CA GLU A 263 17.60 -7.50 17.74
C GLU A 263 16.59 -6.45 17.28
N LYS A 264 16.41 -5.38 18.05
CA LYS A 264 15.53 -4.27 17.67
C LYS A 264 15.97 -3.66 16.34
N VAL A 265 17.26 -3.43 16.16
CA VAL A 265 17.83 -2.88 14.92
C VAL A 265 17.60 -3.83 13.73
N TRP A 266 17.77 -5.14 13.93
CA TRP A 266 17.55 -6.13 12.86
C TRP A 266 16.08 -6.30 12.47
N VAL A 267 15.17 -6.36 13.44
CA VAL A 267 13.73 -6.44 13.16
C VAL A 267 13.24 -5.17 12.48
N ASP A 268 13.74 -4.00 12.89
CA ASP A 268 13.43 -2.72 12.24
C ASP A 268 13.97 -2.66 10.80
N ARG A 269 15.17 -3.22 10.55
CA ARG A 269 15.71 -3.39 9.21
C ARG A 269 14.80 -4.27 8.33
N LEU A 270 14.29 -5.36 8.86
CA LEU A 270 13.34 -6.23 8.15
C LEU A 270 12.00 -5.53 7.85
N ASN A 271 11.55 -4.63 8.73
CA ASN A 271 10.38 -3.79 8.45
C ASN A 271 10.66 -2.81 7.31
N ARG A 272 11.84 -2.19 7.27
CA ARG A 272 12.23 -1.25 6.19
C ARG A 272 12.36 -1.92 4.83
N ILE A 273 13.05 -3.06 4.75
CA ILE A 273 13.20 -3.76 3.46
C ILE A 273 11.86 -4.33 3.00
N GLY A 274 10.94 -4.66 3.90
CA GLY A 274 9.64 -5.26 3.62
C GLY A 274 9.65 -6.78 3.80
N ILE A 275 9.50 -7.23 5.04
CA ILE A 275 9.58 -8.64 5.48
C ILE A 275 8.63 -9.63 4.78
N GLY A 276 7.47 -9.16 4.31
CA GLY A 276 6.49 -10.00 3.61
C GLY A 276 6.06 -11.24 4.41
N TYR A 277 6.04 -12.40 3.76
CA TYR A 277 5.57 -13.66 4.35
C TYR A 277 6.49 -14.23 5.45
N PHE A 278 7.68 -13.67 5.68
CA PHE A 278 8.55 -14.12 6.78
C PHE A 278 8.09 -13.62 8.16
N ARG A 279 7.11 -12.72 8.24
CA ARG A 279 6.68 -12.13 9.51
C ARG A 279 6.19 -13.17 10.55
N PRO A 280 5.37 -14.18 10.20
CA PRO A 280 5.01 -15.25 11.14
C PRO A 280 6.23 -16.03 11.65
N LEU A 281 7.21 -16.30 10.78
CA LEU A 281 8.47 -16.93 11.17
C LEU A 281 9.23 -16.07 12.19
N LEU A 282 9.30 -14.76 11.95
CA LEU A 282 9.94 -13.82 12.87
C LEU A 282 9.28 -13.81 14.25
N MET A 283 7.94 -13.79 14.28
CA MET A 283 7.15 -13.90 15.50
C MET A 283 7.52 -15.17 16.29
N VAL A 284 7.63 -16.32 15.60
CA VAL A 284 8.04 -17.58 16.22
C VAL A 284 9.48 -17.55 16.73
N ILE A 285 10.44 -17.08 15.92
CA ILE A 285 11.85 -16.98 16.31
C ILE A 285 11.99 -16.10 17.56
N ILE A 286 11.28 -14.97 17.61
CA ILE A 286 11.25 -14.08 18.78
C ILE A 286 10.63 -14.80 19.98
N SER A 287 9.55 -15.57 19.79
CA SER A 287 8.90 -16.31 20.89
C SER A 287 9.77 -17.40 21.53
N ARG A 288 10.71 -17.97 20.76
CA ARG A 288 11.64 -19.03 21.19
C ARG A 288 12.76 -18.47 22.07
N ARG A 289 12.43 -18.22 23.35
CA ARG A 289 13.36 -17.69 24.37
C ARG A 289 14.50 -18.64 24.75
N ASP A 290 14.38 -19.90 24.38
CA ASP A 290 15.44 -20.90 24.48
C ASP A 290 16.54 -20.73 23.42
N LEU A 291 16.29 -20.02 22.32
CA LEU A 291 17.30 -19.71 21.32
C LEU A 291 18.28 -18.64 21.83
N LYS A 292 19.55 -18.78 21.46
CA LYS A 292 20.57 -17.75 21.71
C LYS A 292 20.26 -16.49 20.91
N VAL A 293 20.56 -15.32 21.50
CA VAL A 293 20.34 -14.01 20.86
C VAL A 293 21.07 -13.93 19.53
N GLU A 294 22.30 -14.45 19.48
CA GLU A 294 23.16 -14.45 18.30
C GLU A 294 22.53 -15.23 17.14
N LYS A 295 21.88 -16.38 17.44
CA LYS A 295 21.21 -17.21 16.45
C LYS A 295 19.92 -16.58 15.92
N ARG A 296 19.16 -15.87 16.76
CA ARG A 296 18.01 -15.09 16.29
C ARG A 296 18.45 -13.97 15.35
N ILE A 297 19.51 -13.25 15.70
CA ILE A 297 20.11 -12.21 14.84
C ILE A 297 20.61 -12.80 13.52
N GLU A 298 21.28 -13.95 13.55
CA GLU A 298 21.77 -14.65 12.35
C GLU A 298 20.61 -15.02 11.41
N ALA A 299 19.51 -15.54 11.95
CA ALA A 299 18.29 -15.79 11.18
C ALA A 299 17.69 -14.51 10.58
N PHE A 300 17.64 -13.41 11.33
CA PHE A 300 17.15 -12.12 10.81
C PHE A 300 18.04 -11.60 9.68
N ALA A 301 19.35 -11.77 9.79
CA ALA A 301 20.30 -11.38 8.75
C ALA A 301 20.18 -12.25 7.49
N ALA A 302 19.97 -13.57 7.64
CA ALA A 302 19.72 -14.48 6.52
C ALA A 302 18.43 -14.11 5.78
N ILE A 303 17.34 -13.84 6.51
CA ILE A 303 16.06 -13.39 5.92
C ILE A 303 16.25 -12.06 5.18
N GLU A 304 16.93 -11.08 5.77
CA GLU A 304 17.16 -9.78 5.13
C GLU A 304 17.96 -9.93 3.83
N ARG A 305 19.00 -10.76 3.85
CA ARG A 305 19.81 -11.06 2.67
C ARG A 305 19.00 -11.73 1.57
N PHE A 306 18.15 -12.70 1.92
CA PHE A 306 17.22 -13.34 0.99
C PHE A 306 16.29 -12.30 0.36
N LEU A 307 15.66 -11.44 1.17
CA LEU A 307 14.73 -10.41 0.70
C LEU A 307 15.41 -9.44 -0.27
N PHE A 308 16.66 -9.04 0.01
CA PHE A 308 17.41 -8.15 -0.86
C PHE A 308 17.75 -8.83 -2.20
N ILE A 309 18.40 -9.98 -2.17
CA ILE A 309 18.88 -10.67 -3.38
C ILE A 309 17.70 -11.19 -4.22
N CYS A 310 16.76 -11.91 -3.62
CA CYS A 310 15.66 -12.54 -4.36
C CYS A 310 14.61 -11.52 -4.82
N PHE A 311 14.26 -10.52 -4.00
CA PHE A 311 13.14 -9.61 -4.31
C PHE A 311 13.56 -8.20 -4.73
N ARG A 312 14.63 -7.63 -4.18
CA ARG A 312 15.04 -6.25 -4.53
C ARG A 312 15.96 -6.20 -5.75
N MET A 313 16.79 -7.23 -5.92
CA MET A 313 17.66 -7.41 -7.09
C MET A 313 17.04 -8.35 -8.12
N GLY A 314 16.62 -9.55 -7.69
CA GLY A 314 16.18 -10.61 -8.61
C GLY A 314 14.74 -10.51 -9.08
N TYR A 315 13.94 -9.61 -8.50
CA TYR A 315 12.52 -9.40 -8.85
C TYR A 315 11.69 -10.69 -8.91
N LEU A 316 12.05 -11.71 -8.12
CA LEU A 316 11.27 -12.93 -7.99
C LEU A 316 9.87 -12.61 -7.45
N ASN A 317 8.92 -13.50 -7.75
CA ASN A 317 7.55 -13.35 -7.26
C ASN A 317 7.55 -13.25 -5.73
N ALA A 318 6.76 -12.33 -5.19
CA ALA A 318 6.64 -12.11 -3.74
C ALA A 318 6.18 -13.36 -2.95
N THR A 319 5.65 -14.40 -3.62
CA THR A 319 5.27 -15.68 -3.00
C THR A 319 6.32 -16.78 -3.15
N PHE A 320 7.46 -16.50 -3.80
CA PHE A 320 8.54 -17.47 -4.00
C PHE A 320 8.92 -18.12 -2.67
N ARG A 321 8.90 -19.45 -2.59
CA ARG A 321 9.20 -20.26 -1.38
C ARG A 321 8.34 -19.98 -0.13
N SER A 322 7.27 -19.20 -0.24
CA SER A 322 6.41 -18.85 0.91
C SER A 322 5.84 -20.07 1.64
N SER A 323 5.49 -21.13 0.89
CA SER A 323 4.89 -22.33 1.48
C SER A 323 5.88 -23.11 2.34
N GLU A 324 7.13 -23.15 1.92
CA GLU A 324 8.24 -23.80 2.62
C GLU A 324 8.55 -23.06 3.92
N TYR A 325 8.64 -21.73 3.89
CA TYR A 325 8.89 -20.94 5.10
C TYR A 325 7.69 -20.88 6.05
N TYR A 326 6.45 -21.02 5.55
CA TYR A 326 5.29 -21.25 6.42
C TYR A 326 5.35 -22.60 7.13
N ARG A 327 5.80 -23.67 6.47
CA ARG A 327 6.03 -24.96 7.15
C ARG A 327 7.18 -24.86 8.15
N ALA A 328 8.28 -24.22 7.79
CA ALA A 328 9.41 -23.99 8.70
C ALA A 328 8.99 -23.18 9.94
N THR A 329 8.07 -22.21 9.78
CA THR A 329 7.49 -21.46 10.92
C THR A 329 6.94 -22.40 11.98
N ARG A 330 6.14 -23.39 11.58
CA ARG A 330 5.61 -24.40 12.52
C ARG A 330 6.70 -25.32 13.05
N SER A 331 7.61 -25.80 12.19
CA SER A 331 8.67 -26.71 12.63
C SER A 331 9.58 -26.07 13.68
N ILE A 332 9.93 -24.78 13.52
CA ILE A 332 10.66 -24.01 14.54
C ILE A 332 9.80 -23.80 15.78
N TYR A 333 8.50 -23.52 15.64
CA TYR A 333 7.60 -23.35 16.79
C TYR A 333 7.55 -24.62 17.67
N LEU A 334 7.41 -25.79 17.03
CA LEU A 334 7.36 -27.10 17.69
C LEU A 334 8.74 -27.69 18.01
N LYS A 335 9.83 -26.96 17.74
CA LYS A 335 11.21 -27.43 17.95
C LYS A 335 11.57 -28.71 17.16
N GLN A 336 10.90 -28.92 16.02
CA GLN A 336 11.14 -30.04 15.10
C GLN A 336 12.24 -29.74 14.08
N MET A 337 12.59 -28.47 13.90
CA MET A 337 13.69 -28.00 13.05
C MET A 337 14.64 -27.17 13.91
N ASP A 338 15.95 -27.35 13.72
CA ASP A 338 16.94 -26.49 14.37
C ASP A 338 16.97 -25.11 13.68
N ILE A 339 17.33 -24.07 14.43
CA ILE A 339 17.45 -22.73 13.86
C ILE A 339 18.60 -22.65 12.86
N ASP A 340 19.65 -23.44 13.05
CA ASP A 340 20.82 -23.49 12.17
C ASP A 340 20.46 -24.09 10.82
N ASP A 341 19.67 -25.18 10.80
CA ASP A 341 19.15 -25.75 9.55
C ASP A 341 18.32 -24.74 8.74
N LEU A 342 17.55 -23.89 9.43
CA LEU A 342 16.75 -22.85 8.77
C LEU A 342 17.64 -21.74 8.20
N ILE A 343 18.66 -21.32 8.95
CA ILE A 343 19.63 -20.33 8.49
C ILE A 343 20.36 -20.84 7.25
N ASP A 344 20.78 -22.10 7.27
CA ASP A 344 21.48 -22.75 6.16
C ASP A 344 20.58 -22.87 4.93
N ASP A 345 19.34 -23.36 5.05
CA ASP A 345 18.38 -23.43 3.95
C ASP A 345 18.16 -22.05 3.29
N ILE A 346 17.93 -21.00 4.11
CA ILE A 346 17.74 -19.64 3.59
C ILE A 346 18.99 -19.18 2.83
N ASN A 347 20.19 -19.41 3.38
CA ASN A 347 21.44 -18.99 2.76
C ASN A 347 21.73 -19.75 1.47
N GLU A 348 21.52 -21.07 1.45
CA GLU A 348 21.70 -21.92 0.28
C GLU A 348 20.76 -21.51 -0.86
N ILE A 349 19.46 -21.32 -0.57
CA ILE A 349 18.49 -20.84 -1.55
C ILE A 349 18.89 -19.46 -2.06
N THR A 350 19.29 -18.56 -1.16
CA THR A 350 19.72 -17.22 -1.56
C THR A 350 20.91 -17.30 -2.51
N ASN A 351 21.92 -18.12 -2.17
CA ASN A 351 23.12 -18.31 -2.99
C ASN A 351 22.79 -18.89 -4.36
N ALA A 352 21.93 -19.92 -4.41
CA ALA A 352 21.49 -20.54 -5.65
C ALA A 352 20.74 -19.57 -6.59
N ASN A 353 20.17 -18.49 -6.05
CA ASN A 353 19.44 -17.49 -6.84
C ASN A 353 20.27 -16.25 -7.21
N ILE A 354 21.54 -16.13 -6.78
CA ILE A 354 22.40 -14.99 -7.14
C ILE A 354 22.63 -14.91 -8.65
N GLU A 355 22.95 -16.05 -9.29
CA GLU A 355 23.22 -16.11 -10.73
C GLU A 355 22.00 -15.69 -11.56
N TYR A 356 20.80 -15.96 -11.06
CA TYR A 356 19.56 -15.47 -11.65
C TYR A 356 19.32 -13.99 -11.35
N ALA A 357 19.57 -13.55 -10.11
CA ALA A 357 19.25 -12.21 -9.66
C ALA A 357 20.12 -11.14 -10.33
N LEU A 358 21.41 -11.41 -10.55
CA LEU A 358 22.36 -10.41 -11.07
C LEU A 358 22.02 -9.91 -12.47
N PRO A 359 21.81 -10.75 -13.51
CA PRO A 359 21.45 -10.26 -14.83
C PRO A 359 20.10 -9.53 -14.83
N ASN A 360 19.11 -10.03 -14.08
CA ASN A 360 17.80 -9.36 -13.96
C ASN A 360 17.92 -7.97 -13.33
N PHE A 361 18.79 -7.83 -12.32
CA PHE A 361 19.08 -6.55 -11.71
C PHE A 361 19.71 -5.59 -12.72
N VAL A 362 20.78 -6.02 -13.40
CA VAL A 362 21.49 -5.22 -14.42
C VAL A 362 20.52 -4.76 -15.51
N THR A 363 19.80 -5.67 -16.15
CA THR A 363 18.83 -5.36 -17.21
C THR A 363 17.76 -4.38 -16.74
N LYS A 364 17.31 -4.50 -15.47
CA LYS A 364 16.30 -3.59 -14.93
C LYS A 364 16.84 -2.18 -14.73
N ILE A 365 18.07 -2.06 -14.22
CA ILE A 365 18.74 -0.78 -14.02
C ILE A 365 19.08 -0.13 -15.37
N GLU A 366 19.62 -0.88 -16.34
CA GLU A 366 19.84 -0.40 -17.72
C GLU A 366 18.54 0.16 -18.30
N LYS A 367 17.42 -0.57 -18.16
CA LYS A 367 16.11 -0.07 -18.59
C LYS A 367 15.70 1.22 -17.87
N TYR A 368 16.08 1.45 -16.62
CA TYR A 368 15.78 2.72 -15.97
C TYR A 368 16.63 3.87 -16.51
N PHE A 369 17.89 3.60 -16.88
CA PHE A 369 18.70 4.58 -17.60
C PHE A 369 18.17 4.86 -19.02
N ASP A 370 17.67 3.85 -19.74
CA ASP A 370 17.02 4.05 -21.05
C ASP A 370 15.79 4.99 -20.95
N ASN A 371 15.21 5.13 -19.75
CA ASN A 371 14.10 6.04 -19.46
C ASN A 371 14.55 7.30 -18.67
N MET A 372 15.85 7.62 -18.71
CA MET A 372 16.50 8.76 -18.06
C MET A 372 16.28 8.87 -16.54
N GLY A 373 15.98 7.77 -15.87
CA GLY A 373 15.74 7.73 -14.42
C GLY A 373 16.79 6.99 -13.60
N GLY A 374 17.65 6.19 -14.24
CA GLY A 374 18.77 5.48 -13.61
C GLY A 374 18.43 4.82 -12.26
N PHE A 375 19.29 5.00 -11.26
CA PHE A 375 19.05 4.47 -9.91
C PHE A 375 17.98 5.21 -9.12
N TYR A 376 17.59 6.42 -9.54
CA TYR A 376 16.51 7.16 -8.90
C TYR A 376 15.17 6.43 -9.04
N TYR A 377 14.94 5.73 -10.16
CA TYR A 377 13.75 4.88 -10.37
C TYR A 377 13.83 3.51 -9.69
N TRP A 378 14.95 3.16 -9.07
CA TRP A 378 15.05 1.90 -8.34
C TRP A 378 14.33 1.98 -7.00
N ASN A 379 13.20 1.28 -6.89
CA ASN A 379 12.33 1.27 -5.70
C ASN A 379 13.05 1.01 -4.36
N SER A 380 14.21 0.34 -4.38
CA SER A 380 14.98 0.01 -3.17
C SER A 380 16.14 0.96 -2.88
N ILE A 381 16.30 2.03 -3.65
CA ILE A 381 17.40 3.00 -3.49
C ILE A 381 17.45 3.60 -2.09
N LYS A 382 16.29 3.94 -1.51
CA LYS A 382 16.19 4.48 -0.14
C LYS A 382 16.69 3.48 0.91
N TYR A 383 16.34 2.22 0.77
CA TYR A 383 16.80 1.16 1.68
C TYR A 383 18.32 0.97 1.55
N PHE A 384 18.81 0.90 0.32
CA PHE A 384 20.23 0.73 0.03
C PHE A 384 21.09 1.87 0.60
N LEU A 385 20.73 3.13 0.33
CA LEU A 385 21.45 4.30 0.84
C LEU A 385 21.39 4.40 2.37
N TYR A 386 20.28 3.99 2.98
CA TYR A 386 20.16 3.92 4.43
C TYR A 386 21.11 2.89 5.05
N GLU A 387 21.24 1.70 4.46
CA GLU A 387 22.19 0.70 4.94
C GLU A 387 23.64 1.16 4.79
N TYR A 388 23.94 1.96 3.75
CA TYR A 388 25.25 2.59 3.58
C TYR A 388 25.53 3.63 4.66
N GLU A 389 24.56 4.51 4.94
CA GLU A 389 24.64 5.47 6.06
C GLU A 389 24.85 4.75 7.40
N PHE A 390 24.13 3.64 7.63
CA PHE A 390 24.28 2.83 8.84
C PHE A 390 25.68 2.23 8.98
N LEU A 391 26.31 1.80 7.88
CA LEU A 391 27.71 1.36 7.88
C LEU A 391 28.65 2.49 8.31
N LEU A 392 28.48 3.69 7.74
CA LEU A 392 29.31 4.85 8.06
C LEU A 392 29.13 5.27 9.53
N ALA A 393 27.89 5.26 10.05
CA ALA A 393 27.60 5.55 11.45
C ALA A 393 28.33 4.60 12.41
N LYS A 394 28.30 3.29 12.11
CA LYS A 394 29.06 2.28 12.87
C LYS A 394 30.57 2.50 12.81
N LYS A 395 31.11 2.85 11.63
CA LYS A 395 32.55 3.11 11.45
C LYS A 395 33.03 4.32 12.25
N ASN A 396 32.18 5.35 12.36
CA ASN A 396 32.52 6.61 13.01
C ASN A 396 32.15 6.67 14.51
N ASN A 397 31.58 5.59 15.08
CA ASN A 397 31.12 5.50 16.49
C ASN A 397 30.22 6.67 16.94
N ILE A 398 29.45 7.23 16.00
CA ILE A 398 28.56 8.36 16.25
C ILE A 398 27.21 8.03 15.61
N ASP A 399 26.21 7.73 16.46
CA ASP A 399 24.81 7.62 16.05
C ASP A 399 24.25 9.03 15.79
N LYS A 400 24.56 9.57 14.61
CA LYS A 400 23.93 10.81 14.10
C LYS A 400 22.61 10.54 13.40
N VAL A 401 22.23 9.27 13.24
CA VAL A 401 21.13 8.87 12.38
C VAL A 401 20.25 7.82 13.07
N SER A 402 19.09 8.26 13.54
CA SER A 402 17.94 7.35 13.74
C SER A 402 16.97 7.52 12.58
N TRP A 403 16.25 6.46 12.21
CA TRP A 403 15.16 6.55 11.23
C TRP A 403 14.14 7.66 11.57
N GLU A 404 13.92 7.88 12.87
CA GLU A 404 13.10 8.96 13.40
C GLU A 404 13.67 10.34 13.04
N MET A 405 15.00 10.54 13.00
CA MET A 405 15.61 11.80 12.53
C MET A 405 15.27 12.14 11.08
N PHE A 406 14.93 11.15 10.26
CA PHE A 406 14.49 11.38 8.89
C PHE A 406 12.98 11.41 8.67
N THR A 407 12.19 11.27 9.74
CA THR A 407 10.72 11.17 9.71
C THR A 407 10.04 11.92 10.86
N LYS A 408 10.76 12.82 11.56
CA LYS A 408 10.30 13.49 12.81
C LYS A 408 8.95 14.19 12.69
N THR A 409 8.54 14.56 11.48
CA THR A 409 7.22 15.11 11.19
C THR A 409 6.66 14.46 9.92
N GLU A 410 5.33 14.35 9.78
CA GLU A 410 4.70 13.90 8.53
C GLU A 410 5.10 14.75 7.30
N LYS A 411 5.62 15.96 7.54
CA LYS A 411 6.10 16.91 6.53
C LYS A 411 7.56 16.72 6.12
N ASP A 412 8.40 16.07 6.93
CA ASP A 412 9.84 15.91 6.66
C ASP A 412 10.14 14.45 6.37
N LYS A 413 9.91 14.04 5.12
CA LYS A 413 10.14 12.68 4.62
C LYS A 413 11.57 12.54 4.07
N ILE A 414 12.08 11.31 4.01
CA ILE A 414 13.33 11.00 3.28
C ILE A 414 13.12 11.27 1.79
N SER A 415 13.92 12.19 1.28
CA SER A 415 14.12 12.45 -0.14
C SER A 415 15.47 11.90 -0.61
N ILE A 416 15.64 11.81 -1.93
CA ILE A 416 16.94 11.54 -2.54
C ILE A 416 17.40 12.84 -3.20
N GLU A 417 18.54 13.35 -2.77
CA GLU A 417 19.22 14.50 -3.36
C GLU A 417 20.02 14.08 -4.58
N HIS A 418 20.04 14.95 -5.58
CA HIS A 418 20.92 14.85 -6.74
C HIS A 418 22.04 15.86 -6.58
N ILE A 419 23.27 15.41 -6.32
CA ILE A 419 24.40 16.31 -6.05
C ILE A 419 24.64 17.22 -7.26
N LEU A 420 24.90 16.63 -8.43
CA LEU A 420 24.65 17.23 -9.74
C LEU A 420 23.13 17.30 -9.95
N PRO A 421 22.52 18.49 -10.01
CA PRO A 421 21.07 18.60 -10.14
C PRO A 421 20.56 18.07 -11.48
N GLN A 422 19.31 17.60 -11.51
CA GLN A 422 18.64 17.18 -12.75
C GLN A 422 18.51 18.32 -13.77
N THR A 423 18.44 19.57 -13.30
CA THR A 423 18.40 20.77 -14.15
C THR A 423 19.56 21.70 -13.80
N PRO A 424 20.79 21.43 -14.28
CA PRO A 424 22.00 22.16 -13.91
C PRO A 424 22.05 23.56 -14.57
N THR A 425 21.21 24.46 -14.08
CA THR A 425 20.99 25.79 -14.67
C THR A 425 22.07 26.82 -14.32
N LYS A 426 22.76 26.63 -13.19
CA LYS A 426 23.82 27.53 -12.71
C LYS A 426 25.09 27.41 -13.55
N TYR A 427 25.78 28.55 -13.74
CA TYR A 427 27.04 28.64 -14.49
C TYR A 427 28.07 27.58 -14.05
N TYR A 428 28.23 27.41 -12.73
CA TYR A 428 29.14 26.40 -12.18
C TYR A 428 28.90 25.01 -12.77
N TRP A 429 27.67 24.50 -12.77
CA TRP A 429 27.38 23.16 -13.30
C TRP A 429 27.55 23.10 -14.83
N LYS A 430 27.02 24.11 -15.55
CA LYS A 430 27.16 24.20 -17.02
C LYS A 430 28.63 24.20 -17.46
N ASN A 431 29.46 25.01 -16.79
CA ASN A 431 30.87 25.11 -17.12
C ASN A 431 31.64 23.86 -16.65
N HIS A 432 31.32 23.28 -15.50
CA HIS A 432 32.03 22.11 -14.97
C HIS A 432 31.75 20.83 -15.79
N PHE A 433 30.59 20.74 -16.45
CA PHE A 433 30.17 19.59 -17.27
C PHE A 433 30.10 19.91 -18.77
N ARG A 434 30.73 21.00 -19.25
CA ARG A 434 30.64 21.52 -20.63
C ARG A 434 31.15 20.59 -21.74
N GLN A 435 31.84 19.51 -21.38
CA GLN A 435 32.33 18.46 -22.28
C GLN A 435 31.30 17.35 -22.54
N PHE A 436 30.13 17.43 -21.90
CA PHE A 436 29.03 16.47 -22.00
C PHE A 436 27.82 17.15 -22.64
N ASP A 437 27.06 16.40 -23.43
CA ASP A 437 25.77 16.86 -23.94
C ASP A 437 24.65 16.70 -22.90
N ASP A 438 23.45 17.19 -23.23
CA ASP A 438 22.30 17.16 -22.31
C ASP A 438 21.90 15.74 -21.90
N GLU A 439 22.04 14.76 -22.81
CA GLU A 439 21.74 13.36 -22.54
C GLU A 439 22.75 12.74 -21.58
N GLU A 440 24.05 12.94 -21.82
CA GLU A 440 25.13 12.50 -20.93
C GLU A 440 25.02 13.13 -19.53
N ILE A 441 24.62 14.41 -19.44
CA ILE A 441 24.35 15.10 -18.17
C ILE A 441 23.17 14.47 -17.43
N GLU A 442 22.08 14.15 -18.14
CA GLU A 442 20.91 13.50 -17.53
C GLU A 442 21.28 12.10 -16.99
N LEU A 443 22.08 11.33 -17.74
CA LEU A 443 22.62 10.04 -17.30
C LEU A 443 23.53 10.17 -16.07
N LEU A 444 24.42 11.17 -16.04
CA LEU A 444 25.25 11.48 -14.87
C LEU A 444 24.42 11.85 -13.65
N SER A 445 23.33 12.61 -13.85
CA SER A 445 22.47 13.06 -12.76
C SER A 445 21.76 11.89 -12.05
N CYS A 446 21.36 10.85 -12.79
CA CYS A 446 20.65 9.68 -12.26
C CYS A 446 21.54 8.49 -11.90
N ALA A 447 22.86 8.62 -12.04
CA ALA A 447 23.85 7.62 -11.66
C ALA A 447 23.91 7.41 -10.13
N LEU A 448 24.22 6.18 -9.69
CA LEU A 448 24.18 5.80 -8.27
C LEU A 448 25.02 6.72 -7.38
N GLY A 449 26.23 7.07 -7.83
CA GLY A 449 27.17 7.92 -7.11
C GLY A 449 26.69 9.36 -6.96
N ASN A 450 25.70 9.81 -7.73
CA ASN A 450 25.17 11.16 -7.64
C ASN A 450 24.00 11.29 -6.64
N LEU A 451 23.54 10.19 -6.05
CA LEU A 451 22.36 10.14 -5.19
C LEU A 451 22.72 10.09 -3.71
N LEU A 452 22.11 10.97 -2.90
CA LEU A 452 22.31 11.02 -1.45
C LEU A 452 20.98 11.01 -0.68
N PRO A 453 20.88 10.30 0.46
CA PRO A 453 19.72 10.40 1.32
C PRO A 453 19.72 11.72 2.10
N LEU A 454 18.68 12.53 1.94
CA LEU A 454 18.52 13.82 2.64
C LEU A 454 17.08 14.03 3.10
N SER A 455 16.91 14.77 4.19
CA SER A 455 15.58 15.27 4.60
C SER A 455 15.03 16.21 3.52
N GLN A 456 13.75 16.04 3.19
CA GLN A 456 13.09 16.81 2.12
C GLN A 456 13.22 18.32 2.28
N SER A 457 13.14 18.82 3.52
CA SER A 457 13.28 20.26 3.82
C SER A 457 14.66 20.81 3.44
N ILE A 458 15.72 20.05 3.70
CA ILE A 458 17.10 20.44 3.41
C ILE A 458 17.39 20.30 1.92
N ASN A 459 17.00 19.18 1.31
CA ASN A 459 17.10 18.98 -0.14
C ASN A 459 16.45 20.15 -0.91
N SER A 460 15.21 20.50 -0.54
CA SER A 460 14.51 21.65 -1.14
C SER A 460 15.26 22.98 -0.98
N ALA A 461 15.95 23.19 0.14
CA ALA A 461 16.66 24.43 0.41
C ALA A 461 18.02 24.52 -0.31
N LEU A 462 18.61 23.39 -0.72
CA LEU A 462 19.87 23.37 -1.47
C LEU A 462 19.67 23.77 -2.95
N GLN A 463 18.49 23.53 -3.53
CA GLN A 463 18.18 23.85 -4.92
C GLN A 463 19.27 23.37 -5.91
N ASN A 464 19.51 24.14 -6.98
CA ASN A 464 20.55 23.90 -7.99
C ASN A 464 21.86 24.63 -7.65
N ASP A 465 22.09 24.95 -6.37
CA ASP A 465 23.31 25.64 -5.91
C ASP A 465 24.58 24.88 -6.36
N SER A 466 25.70 25.61 -6.45
CA SER A 466 27.01 25.02 -6.75
C SER A 466 27.39 23.97 -5.69
N PHE A 467 28.31 23.05 -6.02
CA PHE A 467 28.74 22.06 -5.05
C PHE A 467 29.34 22.71 -3.78
N GLU A 468 30.12 23.78 -3.93
CA GLU A 468 30.70 24.52 -2.80
C GLU A 468 29.62 25.15 -1.92
N ASP A 469 28.59 25.73 -2.53
CA ASP A 469 27.44 26.25 -1.80
C ASP A 469 26.67 25.11 -1.10
N LYS A 470 26.50 23.95 -1.73
CA LYS A 470 25.81 22.81 -1.09
C LYS A 470 26.61 22.23 0.09
N LYS A 471 27.95 22.29 0.04
CA LYS A 471 28.84 21.89 1.16
C LYS A 471 28.67 22.79 2.37
N THR A 472 28.62 24.10 2.16
CA THR A 472 28.73 25.10 3.22
C THR A 472 27.37 25.53 3.79
N SER A 473 27.31 25.71 5.11
CA SER A 473 26.11 26.27 5.74
C SER A 473 26.08 27.80 5.56
N LYS A 474 24.93 28.34 5.15
CA LYS A 474 24.75 29.80 4.93
C LYS A 474 24.36 30.50 6.22
N THR A 475 24.68 31.79 6.34
CA THR A 475 24.39 32.63 7.53
C THR A 475 22.90 32.79 7.82
N ASN A 476 22.04 32.57 6.84
CA ASN A 476 20.59 32.55 6.97
C ASN A 476 20.03 31.28 7.65
N GLY A 477 20.90 30.39 8.13
CA GLY A 477 20.52 29.16 8.83
C GLY A 477 20.32 27.95 7.92
N ARG A 478 20.53 28.07 6.60
CA ARG A 478 20.48 26.91 5.69
C ARG A 478 21.67 25.98 5.95
N ARG A 479 21.39 24.72 6.32
CA ARG A 479 22.37 23.66 6.55
C ARG A 479 22.97 23.16 5.24
N GLY A 480 24.31 23.09 5.16
CA GLY A 480 25.04 22.39 4.09
C GLY A 480 25.48 20.98 4.51
N TYR A 481 26.04 20.22 3.57
CA TYR A 481 26.47 18.83 3.76
C TYR A 481 27.46 18.62 4.93
N GLN A 482 28.30 19.61 5.24
CA GLN A 482 29.30 19.51 6.32
C GLN A 482 28.70 19.26 7.71
N ASN A 483 27.42 19.63 7.89
CA ASN A 483 26.67 19.45 9.13
C ASN A 483 25.60 18.34 9.01
N GLY A 484 25.74 17.50 7.98
CA GLY A 484 24.78 16.47 7.59
C GLY A 484 25.01 15.08 8.19
N SER A 485 24.44 14.09 7.52
CA SER A 485 24.67 12.66 7.74
C SER A 485 26.11 12.27 7.43
N HIS A 486 26.51 11.04 7.75
CA HIS A 486 27.87 10.58 7.47
C HIS A 486 28.15 10.48 5.97
N SER A 487 27.16 10.11 5.16
CA SER A 487 27.27 10.13 3.69
C SER A 487 27.47 11.55 3.16
N GLU A 488 26.77 12.54 3.71
CA GLU A 488 26.99 13.95 3.35
C GLU A 488 28.41 14.41 3.70
N ILE A 489 28.90 14.06 4.90
CA ILE A 489 30.25 14.41 5.37
C ILE A 489 31.35 13.70 4.56
N GLU A 490 31.09 12.50 4.05
CA GLU A 490 32.03 11.81 3.17
C GLU A 490 32.23 12.59 1.87
N ILE A 491 31.15 13.09 1.27
CA ILE A 491 31.16 13.83 0.01
C ILE A 491 31.79 15.22 0.17
N VAL A 492 31.65 15.85 1.33
CA VAL A 492 32.29 17.16 1.64
C VAL A 492 33.81 17.12 1.51
N LYS A 493 34.44 15.94 1.62
CA LYS A 493 35.89 15.78 1.48
C LYS A 493 36.35 15.96 0.04
N GLU A 494 35.44 15.83 -0.93
CA GLU A 494 35.76 16.10 -2.32
C GLU A 494 35.95 17.60 -2.56
N THR A 495 37.00 17.92 -3.30
CA THR A 495 37.30 19.32 -3.66
C THR A 495 36.20 19.88 -4.56
N ASP A 496 35.81 19.10 -5.55
CA ASP A 496 34.80 19.43 -6.54
C ASP A 496 33.95 18.19 -6.91
N TRP A 497 32.79 18.40 -7.53
CA TRP A 497 31.90 17.31 -7.91
C TRP A 497 31.83 17.11 -9.43
N SER A 498 32.74 16.28 -9.94
CA SER A 498 32.91 16.01 -11.38
C SER A 498 32.27 14.69 -11.82
N ALA A 499 32.21 14.47 -13.14
CA ALA A 499 31.80 13.18 -13.70
C ALA A 499 32.70 12.01 -13.22
N GLU A 500 34.00 12.24 -13.03
CA GLU A 500 34.92 11.25 -12.44
C GLU A 500 34.58 10.96 -10.98
N SER A 501 34.19 11.96 -10.19
CA SER A 501 33.71 11.77 -8.81
C SER A 501 32.45 10.91 -8.78
N ILE A 502 31.49 11.16 -9.68
CA ILE A 502 30.26 10.37 -9.82
C ILE A 502 30.59 8.91 -10.18
N TYR A 503 31.50 8.67 -11.12
CA TYR A 503 31.95 7.32 -11.49
C TYR A 503 32.59 6.59 -10.30
N LYS A 504 33.55 7.23 -9.62
CA LYS A 504 34.26 6.65 -8.46
C LYS A 504 33.30 6.34 -7.31
N HIS A 505 32.38 7.24 -7.02
CA HIS A 505 31.41 7.05 -5.95
C HIS A 505 30.38 5.96 -6.30
N SER A 506 29.93 5.88 -7.56
CA SER A 506 29.07 4.78 -8.04
C SER A 506 29.74 3.42 -7.82
N LYS A 507 31.02 3.30 -8.19
CA LYS A 507 31.81 2.09 -7.96
C LYS A 507 31.95 1.75 -6.47
N LEU A 508 32.19 2.76 -5.62
CA LEU A 508 32.29 2.58 -4.18
C LEU A 508 30.98 2.04 -3.58
N LEU A 509 29.84 2.60 -3.99
CA LEU A 509 28.52 2.15 -3.52
C LEU A 509 28.19 0.73 -4.01
N LEU A 510 28.52 0.38 -5.25
CA LEU A 510 28.35 -0.99 -5.75
C LEU A 510 29.24 -1.99 -5.01
N GLN A 511 30.48 -1.62 -4.67
CA GLN A 511 31.36 -2.44 -3.83
C GLN A 511 30.81 -2.59 -2.41
N PHE A 512 30.18 -1.55 -1.85
CA PHE A 512 29.44 -1.67 -0.60
C PHE A 512 28.32 -2.72 -0.72
N MET A 513 27.57 -2.72 -1.84
CA MET A 513 26.52 -3.70 -2.11
C MET A 513 27.06 -5.14 -2.09
N GLU A 514 28.15 -5.41 -2.81
CA GLU A 514 28.81 -6.72 -2.85
C GLU A 514 29.17 -7.22 -1.44
N ASN A 515 29.78 -6.33 -0.64
CA ASN A 515 30.25 -6.66 0.70
C ASN A 515 29.09 -6.89 1.69
N ARG A 516 28.08 -6.02 1.65
CA ARG A 516 26.96 -6.05 2.61
C ARG A 516 26.06 -7.27 2.43
N TRP A 517 25.82 -7.67 1.18
CA TRP A 517 24.95 -8.81 0.85
C TRP A 517 25.71 -10.05 0.37
N LYS A 518 27.06 -10.04 0.47
CA LYS A 518 27.92 -11.21 0.24
C LYS A 518 27.69 -11.84 -1.13
N PHE A 519 27.87 -11.07 -2.20
CA PHE A 519 27.90 -11.54 -3.58
C PHE A 519 28.97 -10.75 -4.36
N ARG A 520 29.23 -11.09 -5.63
CA ARG A 520 30.16 -10.33 -6.48
C ARG A 520 29.56 -10.11 -7.87
N PHE A 521 29.77 -8.91 -8.40
CA PHE A 521 29.54 -8.58 -9.81
C PHE A 521 30.75 -9.05 -10.64
N THR A 522 30.50 -9.39 -11.91
CA THR A 522 31.59 -9.44 -12.90
C THR A 522 32.04 -8.02 -13.26
N GLY A 523 33.22 -7.88 -13.87
CA GLY A 523 33.69 -6.57 -14.35
C GLY A 523 32.69 -5.92 -15.30
N GLU A 524 32.16 -6.70 -16.25
CA GLU A 524 31.13 -6.24 -17.19
C GLU A 524 29.84 -5.78 -16.49
N GLN A 525 29.36 -6.55 -15.50
CA GLN A 525 28.16 -6.16 -14.74
C GLN A 525 28.40 -4.88 -13.93
N MET A 526 29.57 -4.73 -13.33
CA MET A 526 29.96 -3.53 -12.60
C MET A 526 29.96 -2.31 -13.53
N ASP A 527 30.56 -2.43 -14.73
CA ASP A 527 30.61 -1.33 -15.69
C ASP A 527 29.21 -0.94 -16.19
N LYS A 528 28.35 -1.93 -16.48
CA LYS A 528 26.94 -1.72 -16.85
C LYS A 528 26.14 -1.03 -15.75
N LEU A 529 26.39 -1.37 -14.49
CA LEU A 529 25.71 -0.74 -13.35
C LEU A 529 26.27 0.63 -13.02
N ILE A 530 27.55 0.91 -13.28
CA ILE A 530 28.06 2.28 -13.17
C ILE A 530 27.41 3.16 -14.25
N TYR A 531 27.22 2.60 -15.46
CA TYR A 531 26.54 3.19 -16.62
C TYR A 531 27.23 4.42 -17.23
N VAL A 532 27.94 5.22 -16.43
CA VAL A 532 28.63 6.46 -16.84
C VAL A 532 30.12 6.24 -17.06
N SER A 533 30.52 5.14 -17.70
CA SER A 533 31.94 4.84 -17.97
C SER A 533 32.61 5.86 -18.89
N PHE A 534 31.83 6.55 -19.73
CA PHE A 534 32.28 7.67 -20.56
C PHE A 534 32.84 8.84 -19.74
N ALA A 535 32.51 8.95 -18.44
CA ALA A 535 33.13 9.93 -17.54
C ALA A 535 34.66 9.76 -17.41
N MET A 536 35.20 8.60 -17.80
CA MET A 536 36.61 8.24 -17.70
C MET A 536 37.30 8.06 -19.06
N ASP A 537 36.70 8.52 -20.17
CA ASP A 537 37.21 8.31 -21.53
C ASP A 537 38.40 9.22 -21.92
N GLY A 538 38.71 10.21 -21.09
CA GLY A 538 39.83 11.13 -21.31
C GLY A 538 39.58 12.17 -22.41
N ARG A 539 38.32 12.44 -22.76
CA ARG A 539 37.95 13.48 -23.73
C ARG A 539 38.51 14.86 -23.38
N GLU A 540 38.82 15.65 -24.39
CA GLU A 540 39.27 17.03 -24.21
C GLU A 540 38.14 17.89 -23.64
N ILE A 541 38.47 18.74 -22.67
CA ILE A 541 37.50 19.66 -22.08
C ILE A 541 37.54 20.96 -22.89
N PRO A 542 36.41 21.42 -23.46
CA PRO A 542 36.34 22.68 -24.19
C PRO A 542 36.81 23.89 -23.37
N GLU A 543 37.03 25.02 -24.04
CA GLU A 543 37.28 26.29 -23.35
C GLU A 543 36.12 26.64 -22.39
N SER A 544 36.44 27.38 -21.32
CA SER A 544 35.43 27.76 -20.33
C SER A 544 34.34 28.62 -20.95
N LEU A 545 33.10 28.40 -20.53
CA LEU A 545 31.98 29.22 -20.94
C LEU A 545 32.17 30.67 -20.44
N PRO A 546 31.61 31.69 -21.13
CA PRO A 546 31.64 33.06 -20.64
C PRO A 546 30.88 33.17 -19.31
N GLU A 547 31.48 33.81 -18.30
CA GLU A 547 30.77 34.16 -17.06
C GLU A 547 29.70 35.22 -17.35
N GLU A 548 28.44 34.85 -17.23
CA GLU A 548 27.34 35.83 -17.15
C GLU A 548 27.45 36.56 -15.80
N GLN A 549 27.57 37.89 -15.82
CA GLN A 549 27.51 38.69 -14.59
C GLN A 549 26.11 38.53 -13.98
N GLU A 550 25.98 37.68 -12.95
CA GLU A 550 24.78 37.63 -12.12
C GLU A 550 24.60 39.00 -11.43
N ASN A 551 23.72 39.85 -11.97
CA ASN A 551 23.33 41.10 -11.33
C ASN A 551 22.69 40.80 -9.97
N ALA A 552 23.33 41.31 -8.92
CA ALA A 552 22.86 41.25 -7.55
C ALA A 552 21.70 42.21 -7.32
N GLU A 553 20.47 41.86 -7.73
CA GLU A 553 19.26 42.55 -7.28
C GLU A 553 17.95 41.77 -7.55
N GLU A 554 17.88 40.48 -7.20
CA GLU A 554 16.58 39.82 -6.94
C GLU A 554 16.67 38.95 -5.69
N HIS A 555 16.32 39.53 -4.55
CA HIS A 555 16.03 38.77 -3.35
C HIS A 555 14.52 38.46 -3.25
N SER A 556 14.26 37.16 -3.06
CA SER A 556 13.05 36.51 -2.56
C SER A 556 11.90 36.25 -3.54
N THR A 557 11.86 35.03 -4.08
CA THR A 557 10.88 34.02 -3.64
C THR A 557 11.48 32.63 -3.78
N ALA A 558 11.39 31.82 -2.73
CA ALA A 558 12.01 30.49 -2.62
C ALA A 558 11.28 29.44 -3.48
N GLU A 559 12.03 28.58 -4.17
CA GLU A 559 11.50 27.40 -4.87
C GLU A 559 11.96 26.12 -4.15
N THR A 560 11.01 25.27 -3.79
CA THR A 560 11.18 24.02 -3.02
C THR A 560 11.09 22.82 -3.96
N SER A 561 11.42 21.61 -3.50
CA SER A 561 11.32 20.37 -4.30
C SER A 561 9.89 19.98 -4.73
N SER A 562 8.88 20.82 -4.45
CA SER A 562 7.55 20.79 -5.05
C SER A 562 7.55 21.32 -6.49
N ASP A 563 8.59 22.06 -6.89
CA ASP A 563 8.64 22.84 -8.13
C ASP A 563 9.07 22.05 -9.39
N ILE A 564 9.42 20.77 -9.29
CA ILE A 564 9.68 19.92 -10.48
C ILE A 564 8.39 19.19 -10.91
N GLU A 565 7.64 18.61 -9.96
CA GLU A 565 6.27 18.16 -10.22
C GLU A 565 5.36 19.36 -10.50
N GLN A 566 5.52 20.49 -9.79
CA GLN A 566 4.84 21.72 -10.15
C GLN A 566 5.38 22.36 -11.43
N ARG A 567 6.64 22.24 -11.90
CA ARG A 567 7.00 22.79 -13.23
C ARG A 567 6.40 21.98 -14.37
N GLN A 568 6.33 20.65 -14.26
CA GLN A 568 5.59 19.83 -15.22
C GLN A 568 4.08 20.05 -15.11
N ASP A 569 3.50 20.21 -13.91
CA ASP A 569 2.08 20.57 -13.72
C ASP A 569 1.77 22.05 -14.02
N ILE A 570 2.74 22.96 -13.94
CA ILE A 570 2.62 24.39 -14.32
C ILE A 570 2.76 24.49 -15.82
N GLU A 571 3.68 23.76 -16.47
CA GLU A 571 3.80 23.72 -17.92
C GLU A 571 2.60 23.00 -18.55
N LEU A 572 2.23 21.81 -18.04
CA LEU A 572 1.02 21.08 -18.45
C LEU A 572 -0.24 21.87 -18.10
N GLY A 573 -0.32 22.47 -16.92
CA GLY A 573 -1.42 23.32 -16.49
C GLY A 573 -1.52 24.58 -17.35
N THR A 574 -0.39 25.16 -17.77
CA THR A 574 -0.34 26.28 -18.73
C THR A 574 -0.78 25.82 -20.12
N GLN A 575 -0.39 24.63 -20.57
CA GLN A 575 -0.84 24.05 -21.85
C GLN A 575 -2.33 23.71 -21.82
N GLN A 576 -2.84 23.14 -20.74
CA GLN A 576 -4.26 22.86 -20.50
C GLN A 576 -5.07 24.15 -20.42
N MET A 577 -4.60 25.15 -19.67
CA MET A 577 -5.23 26.46 -19.59
C MET A 577 -5.30 27.12 -20.97
N LYS A 578 -4.21 27.09 -21.75
CA LYS A 578 -4.19 27.60 -23.13
C LYS A 578 -5.14 26.81 -24.05
N PHE A 579 -5.17 25.49 -23.93
CA PHE A 579 -6.07 24.63 -24.71
C PHE A 579 -7.54 24.94 -24.42
N TRP A 580 -7.95 24.98 -23.15
CA TRP A 580 -9.33 25.29 -22.77
C TRP A 580 -9.73 26.71 -23.10
N THR A 581 -8.81 27.68 -22.95
CA THR A 581 -9.07 29.06 -23.36
C THR A 581 -9.38 29.12 -24.86
N ARG A 582 -8.57 28.47 -25.71
CA ARG A 582 -8.82 28.40 -27.15
C ARG A 582 -10.10 27.63 -27.51
N PHE A 583 -10.39 26.55 -26.80
CA PHE A 583 -11.63 25.79 -27.01
C PHE A 583 -12.88 26.62 -26.68
N ILE A 584 -12.85 27.38 -25.58
CA ILE A 584 -13.94 28.28 -25.19
C ILE A 584 -14.09 29.41 -26.21
N ASP A 585 -12.98 30.02 -26.65
CA ASP A 585 -13.01 31.05 -27.68
C ASP A 585 -13.61 30.52 -28.98
N TYR A 586 -13.26 29.30 -29.38
CA TYR A 586 -13.83 28.61 -30.54
C TYR A 586 -15.33 28.33 -30.36
N CYS A 587 -15.76 27.80 -29.21
CA CYS A 587 -17.17 27.58 -28.92
C CYS A 587 -17.97 28.88 -28.95
N ASN A 588 -17.43 29.98 -28.41
CA ASN A 588 -18.07 31.30 -28.47
C ASN A 588 -18.22 31.80 -29.92
N GLN A 589 -17.23 31.56 -30.78
CA GLN A 589 -17.28 31.91 -32.21
C GLN A 589 -18.35 31.09 -32.96
N GLU A 590 -18.47 29.80 -32.64
CA GLU A 590 -19.47 28.88 -33.18
C GLU A 590 -20.87 29.03 -32.53
N GLY A 591 -21.04 29.97 -31.59
CA GLY A 591 -22.32 30.24 -30.92
C GLY A 591 -22.70 29.25 -29.82
N ARG A 592 -21.75 28.45 -29.33
CA ARG A 592 -21.88 27.43 -28.28
C ARG A 592 -21.37 27.90 -26.90
N GLY A 593 -21.45 29.20 -26.67
CA GLY A 593 -20.95 29.85 -25.45
C GLY A 593 -21.77 29.55 -24.19
N GLU A 594 -23.08 29.36 -24.36
CA GLU A 594 -24.02 29.22 -23.24
C GLU A 594 -24.24 27.76 -22.81
N ASP A 595 -24.04 26.80 -23.71
CA ASP A 595 -24.28 25.37 -23.46
C ASP A 595 -22.97 24.59 -23.21
N ILE A 596 -21.98 24.69 -24.10
CA ILE A 596 -20.68 24.00 -23.95
C ILE A 596 -19.68 24.88 -23.19
N ALA A 597 -19.53 26.15 -23.57
CA ALA A 597 -18.49 27.05 -23.07
C ALA A 597 -18.85 27.83 -21.78
N SER A 598 -19.83 27.33 -21.01
CA SER A 598 -20.40 28.05 -19.86
C SER A 598 -19.44 28.18 -18.65
N ARG A 599 -18.33 27.42 -18.63
CA ARG A 599 -17.35 27.44 -17.54
C ARG A 599 -16.07 28.15 -17.94
N LYS A 600 -15.45 28.83 -16.95
CA LYS A 600 -14.13 29.43 -17.12
C LYS A 600 -13.07 28.34 -17.34
N PRO A 601 -12.03 28.60 -18.16
CA PRO A 601 -10.92 27.68 -18.31
C PRO A 601 -10.12 27.60 -17.00
N PHE A 602 -9.68 26.40 -16.66
CA PHE A 602 -8.81 26.12 -15.52
C PHE A 602 -7.61 25.26 -15.96
N PRO A 603 -6.46 25.33 -15.27
CA PRO A 603 -5.28 24.50 -15.57
C PRO A 603 -5.50 23.05 -15.10
N GLN A 604 -6.39 22.32 -15.78
CA GLN A 604 -6.78 20.96 -15.41
C GLN A 604 -7.00 20.08 -16.64
N GLY A 605 -6.82 18.77 -16.51
CA GLY A 605 -6.96 17.82 -17.61
C GLY A 605 -8.39 17.47 -18.03
N TRP A 606 -9.40 18.17 -17.51
CA TRP A 606 -10.81 17.89 -17.79
C TRP A 606 -11.62 19.18 -17.90
N TYR A 607 -12.70 19.14 -18.67
CA TYR A 607 -13.62 20.25 -18.85
C TYR A 607 -15.05 19.73 -18.70
N HIS A 608 -15.70 20.14 -17.63
CA HIS A 608 -17.04 19.68 -17.25
C HIS A 608 -18.12 20.53 -17.91
N ILE A 609 -19.09 19.89 -18.52
CA ILE A 609 -20.26 20.49 -19.13
C ILE A 609 -21.48 20.09 -18.30
N PRO A 610 -21.99 20.99 -17.43
CA PRO A 610 -23.20 20.70 -16.66
C PRO A 610 -24.37 20.56 -17.61
N ILE A 611 -25.20 19.54 -17.39
CA ILE A 611 -26.51 19.45 -18.03
C ILE A 611 -27.56 19.73 -16.96
N SER A 612 -28.52 20.60 -17.28
CA SER A 612 -29.61 20.96 -16.38
C SER A 612 -30.41 19.71 -15.99
N ASP A 613 -30.78 19.61 -14.71
CA ASP A 613 -31.69 18.59 -14.17
C ASP A 613 -31.29 17.11 -14.40
N ALA A 614 -30.01 16.82 -14.68
CA ALA A 614 -29.47 15.47 -14.79
C ALA A 614 -28.72 15.00 -13.53
N ASP A 615 -28.85 13.71 -13.19
CA ASP A 615 -28.08 13.02 -12.14
C ASP A 615 -26.72 12.47 -12.66
N PHE A 616 -26.26 13.00 -13.79
CA PHE A 616 -24.96 12.77 -14.42
C PHE A 616 -24.48 14.06 -15.11
N HIS A 617 -23.20 14.13 -15.48
CA HIS A 617 -22.67 15.24 -16.30
C HIS A 617 -21.86 14.71 -17.48
N LEU A 618 -21.62 15.59 -18.47
CA LEU A 618 -20.69 15.33 -19.56
C LEU A 618 -19.35 16.01 -19.26
N GLU A 619 -18.24 15.35 -19.58
CA GLU A 619 -16.92 15.96 -19.46
C GLU A 619 -16.01 15.56 -20.62
N PHE A 620 -15.21 16.51 -21.08
CA PHE A 620 -14.04 16.24 -21.91
C PHE A 620 -12.82 16.01 -21.05
N THR A 621 -11.95 15.06 -21.41
CA THR A 621 -10.69 14.81 -20.70
C THR A 621 -9.50 14.68 -21.65
N LEU A 622 -8.37 15.23 -21.22
CA LEU A 622 -7.07 15.20 -21.91
C LEU A 622 -6.16 14.22 -21.16
N THR A 623 -5.89 13.07 -21.76
CA THR A 623 -5.08 12.02 -21.12
C THR A 623 -3.71 11.88 -21.78
N ARG A 624 -2.65 12.12 -20.99
CA ARG A 624 -1.23 11.89 -21.38
C ARG A 624 -0.80 12.60 -22.69
N GLY A 625 -1.44 13.71 -23.05
CA GLY A 625 -1.14 14.46 -24.28
C GLY A 625 -1.51 13.75 -25.59
N LYS A 626 -2.08 12.54 -25.53
CA LYS A 626 -2.31 11.65 -26.69
C LYS A 626 -3.77 11.29 -26.93
N TYR A 627 -4.64 11.47 -25.93
CA TYR A 627 -6.02 11.06 -26.04
C TYR A 627 -6.99 12.12 -25.53
N LEU A 628 -8.00 12.38 -26.35
CA LEU A 628 -9.15 13.20 -26.01
C LEU A 628 -10.34 12.26 -25.81
N SER A 629 -11.05 12.43 -24.69
CA SER A 629 -12.20 11.58 -24.37
C SER A 629 -13.42 12.41 -24.00
N LEU A 630 -14.59 11.96 -24.46
CA LEU A 630 -15.91 12.42 -24.02
C LEU A 630 -16.45 11.39 -23.04
N ILE A 631 -16.88 11.84 -21.87
CA ILE A 631 -17.28 10.98 -20.76
C ILE A 631 -18.68 11.36 -20.28
N ILE A 632 -19.54 10.36 -20.10
CA ILE A 632 -20.74 10.47 -19.26
C ILE A 632 -20.35 10.02 -17.86
N TYR A 633 -20.43 10.93 -16.89
CA TYR A 633 -20.07 10.67 -15.50
C TYR A 633 -21.35 10.50 -14.67
N ALA A 634 -21.65 9.25 -14.29
CA ALA A 634 -22.78 8.92 -13.43
C ALA A 634 -22.35 8.93 -11.95
N TYR A 635 -22.98 9.78 -11.14
CA TYR A 635 -22.59 10.01 -9.73
C TYR A 635 -22.82 8.80 -8.81
N ASN A 636 -23.74 7.91 -9.18
CA ASN A 636 -24.11 6.75 -8.37
C ASN A 636 -24.40 5.52 -9.25
N GLN A 637 -24.50 4.36 -8.59
CA GLN A 637 -24.72 3.08 -9.26
C GLN A 637 -26.12 2.97 -9.90
N GLU A 638 -27.13 3.65 -9.36
CA GLU A 638 -28.50 3.63 -9.87
C GLU A 638 -28.60 4.34 -11.22
N THR A 639 -28.02 5.54 -11.34
CA THR A 639 -27.88 6.30 -12.58
C THR A 639 -27.13 5.49 -13.64
N PHE A 640 -26.00 4.87 -13.27
CA PHE A 640 -25.25 4.04 -14.21
C PHE A 640 -26.06 2.83 -14.69
N SER A 641 -26.71 2.10 -13.78
CA SER A 641 -27.55 0.95 -14.15
C SER A 641 -28.80 1.36 -14.95
N ARG A 642 -29.28 2.61 -14.81
CA ARG A 642 -30.34 3.18 -15.66
C ARG A 642 -29.85 3.45 -17.08
N LEU A 643 -28.69 4.09 -17.25
CA LEU A 643 -28.05 4.30 -18.55
C LEU A 643 -27.63 2.99 -19.22
N GLU A 644 -27.11 2.04 -18.44
CA GLU A 644 -26.65 0.73 -18.93
C GLU A 644 -27.80 -0.09 -19.54
N ARG A 645 -29.01 0.00 -18.98
CA ARG A 645 -30.21 -0.62 -19.56
C ARG A 645 -30.57 -0.06 -20.94
N LYS A 646 -30.18 1.18 -21.23
CA LYS A 646 -30.40 1.89 -22.51
C LYS A 646 -29.18 1.84 -23.43
N LYS A 647 -28.13 1.09 -23.07
CA LYS A 647 -26.83 1.05 -23.78
C LYS A 647 -26.95 0.86 -25.29
N VAL A 648 -27.72 -0.14 -25.73
CA VAL A 648 -27.82 -0.49 -27.15
C VAL A 648 -28.46 0.65 -27.95
N GLU A 649 -29.47 1.29 -27.39
CA GLU A 649 -30.16 2.42 -28.02
C GLU A 649 -29.26 3.66 -28.06
N ILE A 650 -28.55 3.95 -26.96
CA ILE A 650 -27.59 5.06 -26.88
C ILE A 650 -26.48 4.89 -27.93
N GLU A 651 -25.82 3.73 -27.99
CA GLU A 651 -24.75 3.48 -28.97
C GLU A 651 -25.27 3.48 -30.42
N THR A 652 -26.51 3.04 -30.65
CA THR A 652 -27.12 3.05 -31.99
C THR A 652 -27.41 4.48 -32.48
N VAL A 653 -27.88 5.36 -31.60
CA VAL A 653 -28.14 6.76 -31.96
C VAL A 653 -26.84 7.58 -32.02
N PHE A 654 -25.89 7.32 -31.11
CA PHE A 654 -24.59 7.97 -31.08
C PHE A 654 -23.71 7.57 -32.28
N GLY A 655 -23.90 6.37 -32.84
CA GLY A 655 -23.20 5.89 -34.04
C GLY A 655 -21.84 5.25 -33.77
N ASP A 656 -21.39 5.24 -32.51
CA ASP A 656 -20.09 4.72 -32.07
C ASP A 656 -20.25 3.85 -30.81
N LYS A 657 -19.29 2.94 -30.57
CA LYS A 657 -19.24 2.13 -29.35
C LYS A 657 -18.63 2.90 -28.19
N LEU A 658 -19.21 2.75 -27.00
CA LEU A 658 -18.74 3.36 -25.76
C LEU A 658 -18.07 2.31 -24.86
N ASP A 659 -17.11 2.72 -24.04
CA ASP A 659 -16.53 1.90 -22.97
C ASP A 659 -17.30 2.14 -21.66
N TRP A 660 -18.18 1.18 -21.32
CA TRP A 660 -19.05 1.22 -20.15
C TRP A 660 -18.37 0.74 -18.86
N TYR A 661 -17.28 -0.03 -18.94
CA TYR A 661 -16.69 -0.74 -17.79
C TYR A 661 -15.25 -0.29 -17.49
N SER A 662 -14.88 0.90 -17.95
CA SER A 662 -13.61 1.56 -17.68
C SER A 662 -13.34 1.86 -16.19
N SER A 663 -14.38 1.81 -15.35
CA SER A 663 -14.34 2.16 -13.93
C SER A 663 -14.11 0.93 -13.05
N ARG A 664 -13.39 1.09 -11.93
CA ARG A 664 -13.15 -0.01 -10.96
C ARG A 664 -14.47 -0.58 -10.46
N LYS A 665 -14.52 -1.90 -10.21
CA LYS A 665 -15.72 -2.60 -9.72
C LYS A 665 -16.27 -1.97 -8.43
N THR A 666 -15.39 -1.48 -7.55
CA THR A 666 -15.72 -0.83 -6.26
C THR A 666 -16.04 0.67 -6.35
N SER A 667 -15.99 1.29 -7.55
CA SER A 667 -16.25 2.72 -7.71
C SER A 667 -17.74 3.03 -7.60
N THR A 668 -18.09 3.98 -6.73
CA THR A 668 -19.47 4.46 -6.52
C THR A 668 -19.98 5.27 -7.72
N ALA A 669 -19.15 6.14 -8.27
CA ALA A 669 -19.39 6.82 -9.54
C ALA A 669 -18.82 5.99 -10.70
N LYS A 670 -19.49 6.03 -11.85
CA LYS A 670 -19.12 5.25 -13.05
C LYS A 670 -18.96 6.17 -14.25
N ARG A 671 -18.00 5.84 -15.12
CA ARG A 671 -17.66 6.60 -16.33
C ARG A 671 -17.91 5.77 -17.57
N ILE A 672 -18.70 6.30 -18.49
CA ILE A 672 -18.93 5.74 -19.83
C ILE A 672 -18.12 6.59 -20.80
N ILE A 673 -17.16 6.00 -21.52
CA ILE A 673 -16.09 6.75 -22.19
C ILE A 673 -16.12 6.50 -23.71
N TYR A 674 -16.07 7.59 -24.49
CA TYR A 674 -15.66 7.57 -25.89
C TYR A 674 -14.29 8.24 -26.03
N LYS A 675 -13.37 7.63 -26.79
CA LYS A 675 -11.95 8.04 -26.79
C LYS A 675 -11.39 8.12 -28.21
N ARG A 676 -10.73 9.23 -28.53
CA ARG A 676 -9.99 9.47 -29.78
C ARG A 676 -8.50 9.65 -29.47
N GLU A 677 -7.64 9.09 -30.31
CA GLU A 677 -6.20 9.34 -30.29
C GLU A 677 -5.87 10.56 -31.17
N CYS A 678 -5.16 11.54 -30.60
CA CYS A 678 -4.85 12.79 -31.26
C CYS A 678 -3.69 13.54 -30.58
N GLU A 679 -3.02 14.42 -31.34
CA GLU A 679 -1.99 15.33 -30.83
C GLU A 679 -2.64 16.59 -30.24
N ILE A 680 -2.98 16.55 -28.94
CA ILE A 680 -3.83 17.54 -28.26
C ILE A 680 -3.26 18.97 -28.32
N PHE A 681 -1.94 19.12 -28.22
CA PHE A 681 -1.28 20.42 -28.10
C PHE A 681 -0.66 20.92 -29.42
N ASN A 682 -0.91 20.25 -30.56
CA ASN A 682 -0.45 20.70 -31.87
C ASN A 682 -1.35 21.84 -32.40
N PRO A 683 -0.88 23.10 -32.50
CA PRO A 683 -1.71 24.23 -32.91
C PRO A 683 -2.36 24.08 -34.29
N GLU A 684 -1.72 23.38 -35.22
CA GLU A 684 -2.22 23.22 -36.60
C GLU A 684 -3.46 22.31 -36.69
N LYS A 685 -3.69 21.48 -35.67
CA LYS A 685 -4.81 20.53 -35.63
C LYS A 685 -5.95 20.99 -34.71
N GLN A 686 -5.77 22.09 -33.95
CA GLN A 686 -6.71 22.47 -32.89
C GLN A 686 -8.12 22.81 -33.38
N GLU A 687 -8.25 23.48 -34.53
CA GLU A 687 -9.58 23.80 -35.09
C GLU A 687 -10.36 22.52 -35.47
N GLU A 688 -9.70 21.54 -36.10
CA GLU A 688 -10.31 20.24 -36.41
C GLU A 688 -10.71 19.48 -35.13
N LEU A 689 -9.85 19.52 -34.10
CA LEU A 689 -10.15 18.90 -32.81
C LEU A 689 -11.35 19.55 -32.12
N PHE A 690 -11.44 20.87 -32.12
CA PHE A 690 -12.55 21.58 -31.47
C PHE A 690 -13.88 21.39 -32.19
N SER A 691 -13.89 21.42 -33.52
CA SER A 691 -15.08 21.05 -34.31
C SER A 691 -15.57 19.65 -33.94
N TRP A 692 -14.65 18.67 -33.90
CA TRP A 692 -14.99 17.30 -33.53
C TRP A 692 -15.54 17.17 -32.10
N MET A 693 -15.04 17.97 -31.15
CA MET A 693 -15.56 17.98 -29.79
C MET A 693 -17.03 18.43 -29.75
N ILE A 694 -17.35 19.51 -30.47
CA ILE A 694 -18.72 20.03 -30.57
C ILE A 694 -19.63 18.98 -31.24
N ASP A 695 -19.20 18.41 -32.37
CA ASP A 695 -19.98 17.39 -33.09
C ASP A 695 -20.29 16.17 -32.20
N LYS A 696 -19.29 15.64 -31.48
CA LYS A 696 -19.49 14.48 -30.61
C LYS A 696 -20.32 14.80 -29.36
N PHE A 697 -20.25 16.04 -28.87
CA PHE A 697 -21.15 16.51 -27.82
C PHE A 697 -22.61 16.51 -28.29
N ASP A 698 -22.87 17.02 -29.49
CA ASP A 698 -24.23 17.07 -30.05
C ASP A 698 -24.79 15.67 -30.33
N GLU A 699 -23.96 14.79 -30.88
CA GLU A 699 -24.34 13.40 -31.13
C GLU A 699 -24.70 12.66 -29.83
N ILE A 700 -23.93 12.85 -28.74
CA ILE A 700 -24.24 12.19 -27.46
C ILE A 700 -25.46 12.79 -26.79
N CYS A 701 -25.64 14.12 -26.86
CA CYS A 701 -26.82 14.78 -26.31
C CYS A 701 -28.09 14.31 -27.04
N ASN A 702 -28.07 14.26 -28.38
CA ASN A 702 -29.17 13.69 -29.17
C ASN A 702 -29.43 12.21 -28.84
N ALA A 703 -28.39 11.41 -28.60
CA ALA A 703 -28.55 10.04 -28.15
C ALA A 703 -29.29 9.96 -26.81
N LEU A 704 -28.90 10.81 -25.85
CA LEU A 704 -29.52 10.87 -24.53
C LEU A 704 -30.96 11.42 -24.57
N VAL A 705 -31.24 12.43 -25.39
CA VAL A 705 -32.62 12.94 -25.61
C VAL A 705 -33.51 11.83 -26.18
N LYS A 706 -33.06 11.11 -27.23
CA LYS A 706 -33.86 10.04 -27.84
C LYS A 706 -34.19 8.90 -26.91
N VAL A 707 -33.33 8.61 -25.93
CA VAL A 707 -33.60 7.58 -24.92
C VAL A 707 -34.29 8.15 -23.67
N GLY A 708 -34.72 9.41 -23.69
CA GLY A 708 -35.43 10.07 -22.59
C GLY A 708 -34.57 10.25 -21.33
N GLU A 709 -33.28 10.51 -21.52
CA GLU A 709 -32.31 10.81 -20.47
C GLU A 709 -32.03 12.32 -20.35
N LEU A 710 -32.37 13.10 -21.37
CA LEU A 710 -32.33 14.55 -21.40
C LEU A 710 -33.63 15.10 -22.02
N ASP A 711 -34.02 16.30 -21.61
CA ASP A 711 -35.16 17.01 -22.19
C ASP A 711 -34.79 17.61 -23.55
N ASP A 712 -35.77 17.67 -24.46
CA ASP A 712 -35.62 18.22 -25.80
C ASP A 712 -35.67 19.75 -25.73
N GLU A 713 -34.56 20.39 -25.33
CA GLU A 713 -34.43 21.85 -25.44
C GLU A 713 -34.28 22.23 -26.92
N GLU A 714 -35.16 23.09 -27.43
CA GLU A 714 -35.09 23.64 -28.79
C GLU A 714 -33.74 24.33 -29.02
N GLN A 715 -32.80 23.63 -29.66
CA GLN A 715 -31.58 24.25 -30.17
C GLN A 715 -31.94 25.30 -31.24
N PRO A 716 -31.26 26.46 -31.28
CA PRO A 716 -31.50 27.46 -32.29
C PRO A 716 -31.21 26.86 -33.67
N THR A 717 -32.28 26.70 -34.43
CA THR A 717 -32.22 26.33 -35.84
C THR A 717 -31.34 27.33 -36.61
N ASP A 718 -30.44 26.77 -37.40
CA ASP A 718 -29.95 27.32 -38.67
C ASP A 718 -28.70 28.24 -38.64
N LYS A 719 -27.52 27.62 -38.82
CA LYS A 719 -26.32 28.28 -39.41
C LYS A 719 -25.51 27.40 -40.37
N PHE A 720 -26.03 26.25 -40.82
CA PHE A 720 -25.41 25.44 -41.88
C PHE A 720 -26.19 25.51 -43.20
N THR A 721 -26.34 26.72 -43.73
CA THR A 721 -26.79 26.95 -45.11
C THR A 721 -25.73 27.58 -46.01
N GLY A 722 -24.50 27.78 -45.53
CA GLY A 722 -23.37 28.23 -46.34
C GLY A 722 -22.28 27.17 -46.40
N LEU A 723 -22.25 26.38 -47.49
CA LEU A 723 -21.16 25.51 -48.00
C LEU A 723 -21.61 24.07 -48.36
N LYS A 724 -22.77 23.94 -49.00
CA LYS A 724 -23.04 22.81 -49.91
C LYS A 724 -23.36 23.33 -51.31
N GLN A 725 -22.35 23.85 -51.99
CA GLN A 725 -22.29 23.89 -53.45
C GLN A 725 -20.84 23.75 -53.91
N VAL A 726 -20.37 22.51 -54.12
CA VAL A 726 -19.76 22.03 -55.37
C VAL A 726 -19.93 20.50 -55.41
N SER A 727 -20.48 20.02 -56.52
CA SER A 727 -20.80 18.62 -56.83
C SER A 727 -19.54 17.75 -57.11
N PRO A 728 -19.69 16.41 -57.21
CA PRO A 728 -18.60 15.44 -57.14
C PRO A 728 -17.99 15.11 -58.52
N ALA A 729 -16.69 14.83 -58.55
CA ALA A 729 -16.04 14.15 -59.67
C ALA A 729 -15.65 12.72 -59.27
N LYS A 730 -16.23 11.77 -60.00
CA LYS A 730 -16.00 10.31 -59.95
C LYS A 730 -14.58 9.93 -60.38
N HIS A 731 -14.06 8.87 -59.78
CA HIS A 731 -13.40 7.72 -60.45
C HIS A 731 -13.23 6.60 -59.39
N VAL A 732 -14.15 5.63 -59.30
CA VAL A 732 -14.10 4.30 -59.95
C VAL A 732 -12.76 3.58 -59.77
N LEU A 733 -12.77 2.49 -58.98
CA LEU A 733 -12.25 1.16 -59.36
C LEU A 733 -12.72 0.07 -58.36
N THR A 734 -13.86 -0.54 -58.71
CA THR A 734 -14.16 -1.98 -58.73
C THR A 734 -13.68 -2.98 -57.66
N ARG A 735 -14.70 -3.68 -57.12
CA ARG A 735 -14.92 -5.14 -57.01
C ARG A 735 -14.30 -5.93 -55.85
N ASP A 736 -15.20 -6.26 -54.93
CA ASP A 736 -15.26 -7.51 -54.19
C ASP A 736 -15.26 -8.76 -55.10
N PHE A 737 -14.58 -9.81 -54.64
CA PHE A 737 -14.91 -11.20 -54.97
C PHE A 737 -14.97 -12.04 -53.68
N ALA A 738 -16.21 -12.34 -53.29
CA ALA A 738 -16.75 -13.57 -52.75
C ALA A 738 -15.84 -14.58 -52.01
N LEU A 739 -16.25 -14.93 -50.78
CA LEU A 739 -16.24 -16.31 -50.32
C LEU A 739 -17.62 -16.67 -49.74
N LYS A 740 -18.23 -17.68 -50.39
CA LYS A 740 -19.49 -18.34 -50.03
C LYS A 740 -19.30 -19.22 -48.80
N SER A 741 -20.35 -19.31 -48.01
CA SER A 741 -20.64 -20.41 -47.08
C SER A 741 -20.80 -21.74 -47.82
N GLN A 742 -20.07 -22.75 -47.36
CA GLN A 742 -20.57 -24.09 -47.04
C GLN A 742 -19.77 -24.65 -45.86
#